data_AF-A0A2V7E918-F1
#
_entry.id   AF-A0A2V7E918-F1
#
_cell.length_a   1.000
_cell.length_b   1.000
_cell.length_c   1.000
_cell.angle_alpha   90.00
_cell.angle_beta   90.00
_cell.angle_gamma   90.00
#
_symmetry.space_group_name_H-M   'P 1'
#
loop_
_entity.id
_entity.type
_entity.pdbx_description
1 polymer ?
#
loop_
_entity_poly.entity_id
_entity_poly.type
_entity_poly.pdbx_seq_one_letter_code
_entity_poly.pdbx_strand_id
1 'polypeptide(L)'
;MNLPNTITAGRILAAPFIAALPFIGSPGARLIAFVLYIVAAVTDYYDGKLARTRNLITDLGRLLDPLADKLLLFATLIPMFVLMAPHTDPLIPTSAESIDAGRLPFLTPFGAIGLPWWIVALVIGRELFMTVFRQAAARRGVVIAAIGPAKWKTAFQSIWVGSAYFWFFAATTAASQNWGSAAWRAFAYFNGTVGTLAMIASVFLTVYSLALYLRRYAGVFALITIGDELLLGFTVDTNAAHISRTLAAAGVEVVRRTTVGDEADKIAAAVGEALERTGAVITTGGLGPTSDDLTKPAIAKIFGRSMKLDEEIASALEQRWRARFPNSRFPATNRSQAEIPEGARVLTNRHGSAPGIWLEDDKGRWVAMIPGVPRVMRGMLAEEVLPRIKVVAGGSENAIISETLRTTGIAESAIAELLGPNVLGEQDTETGSLSLAYLPGIAGVDLRVTAKRLAPARAEKLVREAIEKLRSLVSAYVYGEDDTDLAAVVLEKCRSLGLKLAVAESCTGGLLGERITNIPGSSDVFLGGVIAYHDDVKRQALDVRAEEIERYGAVSEQVALQMASGVRKKLGADIGVSITGIAGPGGGTPEKPVGLVWIAVDAWETKARRFHLIGDRAEIRQRAAQAALEIVRRALSNG
;
A
#
# COMPACT_ATOMS: atom_id res chain seq x y z
N MET A 1 -7.98 9.79 -35.61
CA MET A 1 -8.51 10.33 -34.33
C MET A 1 -9.75 9.54 -33.95
N ASN A 2 -9.87 9.11 -32.69
CA ASN A 2 -11.10 8.50 -32.19
C ASN A 2 -12.11 9.58 -31.79
N LEU A 3 -13.37 9.18 -31.60
CA LEU A 3 -14.46 10.12 -31.29
C LEU A 3 -14.20 11.02 -30.07
N PRO A 4 -13.64 10.54 -28.94
CA PRO A 4 -13.25 11.40 -27.81
C PRO A 4 -12.25 12.49 -28.18
N ASN A 5 -11.15 12.16 -28.87
CA ASN A 5 -10.14 13.15 -29.24
C ASN A 5 -10.69 14.22 -30.20
N THR A 6 -11.63 13.85 -31.08
CA THR A 6 -12.30 14.80 -31.98
C THR A 6 -13.16 15.80 -31.20
N ILE A 7 -13.85 15.33 -30.15
CA ILE A 7 -14.65 16.19 -29.26
C ILE A 7 -13.73 17.19 -28.54
N THR A 8 -12.63 16.72 -27.96
CA THR A 8 -11.62 17.56 -27.29
C THR A 8 -11.03 18.61 -28.24
N ALA A 9 -10.67 18.23 -29.46
CA ALA A 9 -10.17 19.15 -30.47
C ALA A 9 -11.23 20.22 -30.84
N GLY A 10 -12.50 19.83 -30.91
CA GLY A 10 -13.62 20.75 -31.12
C GLY A 10 -13.72 21.81 -30.01
N ARG A 11 -13.51 21.42 -28.74
CA ARG A 11 -13.49 22.36 -27.60
C ARG A 11 -12.34 23.36 -27.71
N ILE A 12 -11.15 22.91 -28.09
CA ILE A 12 -9.99 23.78 -28.34
C ILE A 12 -10.29 24.80 -29.44
N LEU A 13 -10.90 24.37 -30.54
CA LEU A 13 -11.28 25.26 -31.66
C LEU A 13 -12.39 26.25 -31.28
N ALA A 14 -13.32 25.87 -30.41
CA ALA A 14 -14.41 26.74 -29.97
C ALA A 14 -13.95 27.86 -29.02
N ALA A 15 -12.87 27.64 -28.27
CA ALA A 15 -12.48 28.52 -27.18
C ALA A 15 -12.12 29.97 -27.61
N PRO A 16 -11.42 30.25 -28.72
CA PRO A 16 -11.24 31.63 -29.19
C PRO A 16 -12.56 32.36 -29.46
N PHE A 17 -13.57 31.66 -29.97
CA PHE A 17 -14.90 32.22 -30.21
C PHE A 17 -15.65 32.47 -28.89
N ILE A 18 -15.57 31.53 -27.95
CA ILE A 18 -16.12 31.70 -26.59
C ILE A 18 -15.48 32.91 -25.88
N ALA A 19 -14.21 33.20 -26.17
CA ALA A 19 -13.50 34.34 -25.62
C ALA A 19 -13.88 35.68 -26.27
N ALA A 20 -13.99 35.71 -27.61
CA ALA A 20 -14.17 36.95 -28.36
C ALA A 20 -15.63 37.42 -28.48
N LEU A 21 -16.57 36.49 -28.69
CA LEU A 21 -17.97 36.82 -28.95
C LEU A 21 -18.66 37.64 -27.83
N PRO A 22 -18.37 37.46 -26.54
CA PRO A 22 -18.96 38.27 -25.47
C PRO A 22 -18.69 39.78 -25.58
N PHE A 23 -17.57 40.16 -26.19
CA PHE A 23 -17.18 41.57 -26.40
C PHE A 23 -17.93 42.22 -27.56
N ILE A 24 -18.57 41.44 -28.42
CA ILE A 24 -19.44 41.96 -29.47
C ILE A 24 -20.76 42.35 -28.81
N GLY A 25 -21.12 43.64 -28.83
CA GLY A 25 -22.33 44.19 -28.22
C GLY A 25 -23.67 43.73 -28.84
N SER A 26 -23.66 42.68 -29.66
CA SER A 26 -24.85 42.10 -30.30
C SER A 26 -25.45 40.99 -29.43
N PRO A 27 -26.78 41.01 -29.16
CA PRO A 27 -27.47 39.90 -28.50
C PRO A 27 -27.21 38.56 -29.17
N GLY A 28 -27.18 38.51 -30.50
CA GLY A 28 -26.93 37.29 -31.27
C GLY A 28 -25.53 36.71 -31.01
N ALA A 29 -24.51 37.56 -30.96
CA ALA A 29 -23.14 37.12 -30.69
C ALA A 29 -23.00 36.55 -29.27
N ARG A 30 -23.60 37.21 -28.27
CA ARG A 30 -23.60 36.75 -26.87
C ARG A 30 -24.41 35.46 -26.67
N LEU A 31 -25.50 35.27 -27.41
CA LEU A 31 -26.23 34.00 -27.43
C LEU A 31 -25.40 32.86 -28.02
N ILE A 32 -24.70 33.11 -29.14
CA ILE A 32 -23.79 32.12 -29.74
C ILE A 32 -22.68 31.77 -28.77
N ALA A 33 -22.11 32.75 -28.07
CA ALA A 33 -21.09 32.51 -27.04
C ALA A 33 -21.61 31.59 -25.91
N PHE A 34 -22.82 31.85 -25.41
CA PHE A 34 -23.46 31.02 -24.40
C PHE A 34 -23.71 29.59 -24.89
N VAL A 35 -24.26 29.42 -26.10
CA VAL A 35 -24.52 28.10 -26.68
C VAL A 35 -23.22 27.32 -26.89
N LEU A 36 -22.18 27.96 -27.44
CA LEU A 36 -20.87 27.35 -27.61
C LEU A 36 -20.27 26.91 -26.28
N TYR A 37 -20.40 27.73 -25.23
CA TYR A 37 -19.96 27.38 -23.89
C TYR A 37 -20.72 26.17 -23.32
N ILE A 38 -22.06 26.13 -23.45
CA ILE A 38 -22.87 24.99 -22.98
C ILE A 38 -22.47 23.71 -23.71
N VAL A 39 -22.30 23.76 -25.03
CA VAL A 39 -21.83 22.62 -25.82
C VAL A 39 -20.46 22.16 -25.33
N ALA A 40 -19.51 23.09 -25.13
CA ALA A 40 -18.18 22.77 -24.64
C ALA A 40 -18.19 22.16 -23.22
N ALA A 41 -18.99 22.69 -22.30
CA ALA A 41 -19.09 22.21 -20.92
C ALA A 41 -19.77 20.83 -20.83
N VAL A 42 -20.81 20.58 -21.64
CA VAL A 42 -21.49 19.27 -21.70
C VAL A 42 -20.59 18.23 -22.34
N THR A 43 -19.90 18.58 -23.42
CA THR A 43 -19.03 17.64 -24.14
C THR A 43 -17.84 17.17 -23.32
N ASP A 44 -17.29 18.03 -22.45
CA ASP A 44 -16.25 17.67 -21.45
C ASP A 44 -16.68 16.56 -20.48
N TYR A 45 -17.96 16.54 -20.07
CA TYR A 45 -18.46 15.47 -19.22
C TYR A 45 -18.61 14.15 -19.99
N TYR A 46 -19.01 14.24 -21.26
CA TYR A 46 -19.34 13.08 -22.08
C TYR A 46 -18.11 12.39 -22.69
N ASP A 47 -17.10 13.13 -23.12
CA ASP A 47 -15.90 12.54 -23.76
C ASP A 47 -15.11 11.65 -22.78
N GLY A 48 -14.92 12.10 -21.53
CA GLY A 48 -14.26 11.32 -20.49
C GLY A 48 -15.06 10.08 -20.07
N LYS A 49 -16.39 10.09 -20.19
CA LYS A 49 -17.24 8.90 -19.97
C LYS A 49 -17.18 7.94 -21.16
N LEU A 50 -17.15 8.46 -22.37
CA LEU A 50 -17.11 7.68 -23.60
C LEU A 50 -15.77 6.96 -23.78
N ALA A 51 -14.65 7.63 -23.47
CA ALA A 51 -13.32 7.05 -23.52
C ALA A 51 -13.17 5.86 -22.56
N ARG A 52 -13.72 5.96 -21.35
CA ARG A 52 -13.68 4.92 -20.31
C ARG A 52 -14.59 3.73 -20.63
N THR A 53 -15.83 3.99 -21.02
CA THR A 53 -16.82 2.92 -21.28
C THR A 53 -16.54 2.12 -22.55
N ARG A 54 -15.82 2.70 -23.52
CA ARG A 54 -15.46 2.04 -24.79
C ARG A 54 -14.00 1.62 -24.89
N ASN A 55 -13.22 1.76 -23.82
CA ASN A 55 -11.78 1.45 -23.77
C ASN A 55 -10.95 2.13 -24.88
N LEU A 56 -11.27 3.40 -25.20
CA LEU A 56 -10.67 4.19 -26.29
C LEU A 56 -9.64 5.22 -25.76
N ILE A 57 -8.92 4.91 -24.69
CA ILE A 57 -7.95 5.84 -24.09
C ILE A 57 -6.69 5.88 -24.97
N THR A 58 -6.29 7.08 -25.41
CA THR A 58 -5.09 7.28 -26.24
C THR A 58 -4.11 8.25 -25.57
N ASP A 59 -2.81 8.13 -25.89
CA ASP A 59 -1.79 9.05 -25.36
C ASP A 59 -2.02 10.49 -25.80
N LEU A 60 -2.51 10.68 -27.04
CA LEU A 60 -2.90 11.99 -27.55
C LEU A 60 -4.07 12.58 -26.74
N GLY A 61 -5.10 11.78 -26.43
CA GLY A 61 -6.24 12.23 -25.61
C GLY A 61 -5.81 12.65 -24.20
N ARG A 62 -4.94 11.87 -23.56
CA ARG A 62 -4.37 12.20 -22.23
C ARG A 62 -3.63 13.54 -22.19
N LEU A 63 -3.10 14.00 -23.32
CA LEU A 63 -2.42 15.28 -23.44
C LEU A 63 -3.37 16.42 -23.82
N LEU A 64 -4.32 16.16 -24.73
CA LEU A 64 -5.25 17.17 -25.23
C LEU A 64 -6.35 17.54 -24.23
N ASP A 65 -6.88 16.59 -23.46
CA ASP A 65 -8.00 16.86 -22.54
C ASP A 65 -7.63 17.92 -21.48
N PRO A 66 -6.51 17.78 -20.73
CA PRO A 66 -6.13 18.78 -19.73
C PRO A 66 -5.75 20.15 -20.33
N LEU A 67 -5.38 20.18 -21.61
CA LEU A 67 -5.09 21.41 -22.33
C LEU A 67 -6.40 22.12 -22.71
N ALA A 68 -7.36 21.38 -23.26
CA ALA A 68 -8.67 21.89 -23.64
C ALA A 68 -9.42 22.50 -22.45
N ASP A 69 -9.40 21.82 -21.30
CA ASP A 69 -10.07 22.29 -20.08
C ASP A 69 -9.52 23.64 -19.61
N LYS A 70 -8.19 23.79 -19.61
CA LYS A 70 -7.53 25.04 -19.21
C LYS A 70 -7.81 26.15 -20.21
N LEU A 71 -7.72 25.84 -21.50
CA LEU A 71 -7.94 26.82 -22.55
C LEU A 71 -9.38 27.33 -22.50
N LEU A 72 -10.36 26.44 -22.27
CA LEU A 72 -11.75 26.80 -22.04
C LEU A 72 -11.93 27.63 -20.76
N LEU A 73 -11.20 27.30 -19.69
CA LEU A 73 -11.19 28.07 -18.45
C LEU A 73 -10.71 29.52 -18.65
N PHE A 74 -9.58 29.69 -19.33
CA PHE A 74 -9.04 31.02 -19.65
C PHE A 74 -9.97 31.79 -20.59
N ALA A 75 -10.49 31.10 -21.62
CA ALA A 75 -11.40 31.67 -22.60
C ALA A 75 -12.75 32.10 -22.03
N THR A 76 -13.10 31.65 -20.82
CA THR A 76 -14.36 32.02 -20.16
C THR A 76 -14.15 33.01 -19.01
N LEU A 77 -13.19 32.76 -18.12
CA LEU A 77 -12.98 33.60 -16.94
C LEU A 77 -12.44 34.99 -17.29
N ILE A 78 -11.60 35.12 -18.32
CA ILE A 78 -11.01 36.42 -18.70
C ILE A 78 -12.09 37.36 -19.28
N PRO A 79 -12.89 36.97 -20.30
CA PRO A 79 -13.98 37.82 -20.78
C PRO A 79 -15.00 38.12 -19.69
N MET A 80 -15.31 37.12 -18.86
CA MET A 80 -16.24 37.29 -17.75
C MET A 80 -15.74 38.31 -16.74
N PHE A 81 -14.47 38.28 -16.38
CA PHE A 81 -13.84 39.31 -15.56
C PHE A 81 -13.95 40.69 -16.20
N VAL A 82 -13.55 40.81 -17.48
CA VAL A 82 -13.54 42.11 -18.14
C VAL A 82 -14.93 42.74 -18.22
N LEU A 83 -15.95 41.94 -18.52
CA LEU A 83 -17.33 42.40 -18.67
C LEU A 83 -18.06 42.54 -17.33
N MET A 84 -17.60 41.93 -16.24
CA MET A 84 -18.28 41.99 -14.94
C MET A 84 -17.49 42.73 -13.87
N ALA A 85 -16.28 43.20 -14.13
CA ALA A 85 -15.49 43.85 -13.10
C ALA A 85 -16.17 45.12 -12.58
N PRO A 86 -16.06 45.40 -11.27
CA PRO A 86 -16.47 46.68 -10.71
C PRO A 86 -15.79 47.85 -11.42
N HIS A 87 -16.47 49.00 -11.50
CA HIS A 87 -15.89 50.22 -12.10
C HIS A 87 -14.60 50.70 -11.39
N THR A 88 -14.39 50.26 -10.14
CA THR A 88 -13.24 50.58 -9.29
C THR A 88 -12.09 49.57 -9.40
N ASP A 89 -12.18 48.55 -10.26
CA ASP A 89 -11.13 47.52 -10.37
C ASP A 89 -9.86 48.09 -11.06
N PRO A 90 -8.68 48.03 -10.42
CA PRO A 90 -7.45 48.66 -10.92
C PRO A 90 -6.88 47.99 -12.18
N LEU A 91 -7.32 46.79 -12.54
CA LEU A 91 -6.82 46.05 -13.71
C LEU A 91 -7.59 46.34 -15.00
N ILE A 92 -8.70 47.10 -14.93
CA ILE A 92 -9.51 47.42 -16.11
C ILE A 92 -9.44 48.91 -16.38
N PRO A 93 -8.84 49.34 -17.51
CA PRO A 93 -8.78 50.75 -17.88
C PRO A 93 -10.19 51.33 -18.01
N THR A 94 -10.49 52.36 -17.22
CA THR A 94 -11.77 53.10 -17.24
C THR A 94 -11.88 54.10 -18.40
N SER A 95 -10.97 54.05 -19.37
CA SER A 95 -10.87 55.04 -20.46
C SER A 95 -11.21 54.48 -21.84
N ALA A 96 -11.63 53.21 -21.93
CA ALA A 96 -12.07 52.60 -23.19
C ALA A 96 -13.60 52.59 -23.26
N GLU A 97 -14.19 53.49 -24.05
CA GLU A 97 -15.65 53.61 -24.24
C GLU A 97 -16.32 52.27 -24.61
N SER A 98 -15.64 51.42 -25.38
CA SER A 98 -16.14 50.09 -25.77
C SER A 98 -16.23 49.09 -24.62
N ILE A 99 -15.44 49.25 -23.56
CA ILE A 99 -15.44 48.39 -22.37
C ILE A 99 -16.43 48.93 -21.34
N ASP A 100 -16.52 50.25 -21.17
CA ASP A 100 -17.47 50.87 -20.23
C ASP A 100 -18.93 50.66 -20.63
N ALA A 101 -19.26 50.70 -21.94
CA ALA A 101 -20.58 50.32 -22.43
C ALA A 101 -20.90 48.82 -22.27
N GLY A 102 -19.90 47.99 -21.96
CA GLY A 102 -19.99 46.54 -21.87
C GLY A 102 -20.03 45.97 -20.44
N ARG A 103 -19.92 46.80 -19.40
CA ARG A 103 -19.94 46.34 -17.99
C ARG A 103 -21.35 45.88 -17.58
N LEU A 104 -21.48 44.58 -17.30
CA LEU A 104 -22.72 43.88 -16.99
C LEU A 104 -22.59 43.14 -15.64
N PRO A 105 -22.53 43.85 -14.50
CA PRO A 105 -22.53 43.21 -13.20
C PRO A 105 -23.83 42.43 -12.99
N PHE A 106 -23.79 41.35 -12.20
CA PHE A 106 -25.00 40.63 -11.82
C PHE A 106 -25.89 41.51 -10.95
N LEU A 107 -27.19 41.54 -11.26
CA LEU A 107 -28.17 42.16 -10.37
C LEU A 107 -28.64 41.13 -9.34
N THR A 108 -28.56 41.47 -8.07
CA THR A 108 -29.08 40.66 -6.96
C THR A 108 -30.04 41.49 -6.10
N PRO A 109 -30.84 40.86 -5.22
CA PRO A 109 -31.67 41.60 -4.27
C PRO A 109 -30.88 42.55 -3.35
N PHE A 110 -29.56 42.35 -3.23
CA PHE A 110 -28.66 43.12 -2.37
C PHE A 110 -27.83 44.16 -3.12
N GLY A 111 -28.01 44.28 -4.44
CA GLY A 111 -27.27 45.21 -5.29
C GLY A 111 -26.53 44.54 -6.46
N ALA A 112 -25.79 45.36 -7.20
CA ALA A 112 -24.97 44.90 -8.33
C ALA A 112 -23.67 44.26 -7.83
N ILE A 113 -23.42 43.01 -8.23
CA ILE A 113 -22.24 42.23 -7.86
C ILE A 113 -21.40 41.98 -9.10
N GLY A 114 -20.17 42.47 -9.09
CA GLY A 114 -19.18 42.22 -10.15
C GLY A 114 -18.30 41.00 -9.85
N LEU A 115 -17.33 40.74 -10.73
CA LEU A 115 -16.29 39.73 -10.53
C LEU A 115 -14.96 40.37 -10.10
N PRO A 116 -14.54 40.26 -8.83
CA PRO A 116 -13.24 40.75 -8.39
C PRO A 116 -12.08 39.99 -9.03
N TRP A 117 -11.00 40.70 -9.39
CA TRP A 117 -9.81 40.10 -10.00
C TRP A 117 -9.17 38.97 -9.17
N TRP A 118 -9.21 39.07 -7.85
CA TRP A 118 -8.57 38.10 -6.95
C TRP A 118 -9.23 36.72 -7.04
N ILE A 119 -10.54 36.65 -7.35
CA ILE A 119 -11.24 35.38 -7.58
C ILE A 119 -10.68 34.69 -8.82
N VAL A 120 -10.50 35.45 -9.90
CA VAL A 120 -9.95 34.96 -11.17
C VAL A 120 -8.51 34.49 -10.96
N ALA A 121 -7.70 35.29 -10.27
CA ALA A 121 -6.32 34.95 -9.91
C ALA A 121 -6.24 33.68 -9.06
N LEU A 122 -7.15 33.50 -8.09
CA LEU A 122 -7.19 32.31 -7.24
C LEU A 122 -7.56 31.06 -8.04
N VAL A 123 -8.59 31.13 -8.89
CA VAL A 123 -9.07 29.98 -9.66
C VAL A 123 -8.04 29.56 -10.71
N ILE A 124 -7.51 30.50 -11.47
CA ILE A 124 -6.47 30.25 -12.49
C ILE A 124 -5.16 29.83 -11.82
N GLY A 125 -4.71 30.57 -10.81
CA GLY A 125 -3.46 30.32 -10.11
C GLY A 125 -3.43 28.94 -9.48
N ARG A 126 -4.55 28.49 -8.91
CA ARG A 126 -4.69 27.12 -8.41
C ARG A 126 -4.56 26.08 -9.53
N GLU A 127 -5.17 26.25 -10.70
CA GLU A 127 -5.04 25.26 -11.78
C GLU A 127 -3.62 25.20 -12.37
N LEU A 128 -2.94 26.34 -12.47
CA LEU A 128 -1.53 26.40 -12.85
C LEU A 128 -0.66 25.70 -11.80
N PHE A 129 -0.85 26.01 -10.51
CA PHE A 129 -0.15 25.36 -9.41
C PHE A 129 -0.34 23.84 -9.46
N MET A 130 -1.58 23.36 -9.62
CA MET A 130 -1.88 21.93 -9.69
C MET A 130 -1.22 21.26 -10.89
N THR A 131 -1.09 21.96 -12.02
CA THR A 131 -0.39 21.43 -13.20
C THR A 131 1.09 21.24 -12.91
N VAL A 132 1.75 22.27 -12.38
CA VAL A 132 3.16 22.23 -12.01
C VAL A 132 3.40 21.18 -10.93
N PHE A 133 2.55 21.14 -9.91
CA PHE A 133 2.66 20.19 -8.82
C PHE A 133 2.49 18.75 -9.28
N ARG A 134 1.48 18.46 -10.12
CA ARG A 134 1.28 17.11 -10.69
C ARG A 134 2.44 16.69 -11.58
N GLN A 135 3.00 17.59 -12.38
CA GLN A 135 4.19 17.29 -13.18
C GLN A 135 5.42 17.04 -12.31
N ALA A 136 5.63 17.85 -11.27
CA ALA A 136 6.71 17.65 -10.31
C ALA A 136 6.57 16.32 -9.56
N ALA A 137 5.35 15.95 -9.16
CA ALA A 137 5.07 14.67 -8.51
C ALA A 137 5.21 13.47 -9.46
N ALA A 138 4.78 13.59 -10.72
CA ALA A 138 4.95 12.54 -11.72
C ALA A 138 6.44 12.27 -12.00
N ARG A 139 7.29 13.31 -12.05
CA ARG A 139 8.76 13.15 -12.12
C ARG A 139 9.34 12.43 -10.89
N ARG A 140 8.66 12.49 -9.75
CA ARG A 140 9.01 11.79 -8.50
C ARG A 140 8.37 10.41 -8.36
N GLY A 141 7.71 9.91 -9.42
CA GLY A 141 7.03 8.61 -9.45
C GLY A 141 5.70 8.56 -8.70
N VAL A 142 5.16 9.72 -8.30
CA VAL A 142 3.89 9.83 -7.57
C VAL A 142 2.79 10.23 -8.55
N VAL A 143 1.88 9.31 -8.84
CA VAL A 143 0.71 9.59 -9.69
C VAL A 143 -0.37 10.25 -8.85
N ILE A 144 -0.61 11.53 -9.12
CA ILE A 144 -1.59 12.29 -8.38
C ILE A 144 -2.93 12.35 -9.10
N ALA A 145 -3.90 11.60 -8.57
CA ALA A 145 -5.30 11.65 -8.99
C ALA A 145 -6.03 12.92 -8.50
N ALA A 146 -7.12 13.28 -9.19
CA ALA A 146 -8.06 14.31 -8.74
C ALA A 146 -8.84 13.84 -7.49
N ILE A 147 -9.17 14.75 -6.57
CA ILE A 147 -9.87 14.45 -5.31
C ILE A 147 -11.36 14.76 -5.47
N GLY A 148 -12.26 13.98 -4.87
CA GLY A 148 -13.73 14.10 -4.97
C GLY A 148 -14.34 15.52 -4.92
N PRO A 149 -13.95 16.41 -3.98
CA PRO A 149 -14.44 17.80 -3.96
C PRO A 149 -14.11 18.60 -5.22
N ALA A 150 -13.09 18.21 -5.98
CA ALA A 150 -12.75 18.84 -7.25
C ALA A 150 -13.80 18.59 -8.35
N LYS A 151 -14.55 17.47 -8.30
CA LYS A 151 -15.65 17.22 -9.24
C LYS A 151 -16.83 18.16 -9.00
N TRP A 152 -17.17 18.35 -7.72
CA TRP A 152 -18.18 19.33 -7.30
C TRP A 152 -17.75 20.76 -7.64
N LYS A 153 -16.47 21.09 -7.45
CA LYS A 153 -15.90 22.37 -7.87
C LYS A 153 -16.19 22.63 -9.35
N THR A 154 -15.85 21.69 -10.24
CA THR A 154 -16.07 21.85 -11.68
C THR A 154 -17.54 22.08 -12.00
N ALA A 155 -18.47 21.35 -11.38
CA ALA A 155 -19.90 21.56 -11.58
C ALA A 155 -20.38 22.96 -11.17
N PHE A 156 -20.02 23.42 -9.96
CA PHE A 156 -20.35 24.77 -9.51
C PHE A 156 -19.70 25.86 -10.38
N GLN A 157 -18.47 25.63 -10.81
CA GLN A 157 -17.78 26.52 -11.73
C GLN A 157 -18.47 26.60 -13.08
N SER A 158 -18.95 25.46 -13.61
CA SER A 158 -19.67 25.44 -14.87
C SER A 158 -21.00 26.18 -14.81
N ILE A 159 -21.73 26.02 -13.70
CA ILE A 159 -22.99 26.74 -13.43
C ILE A 159 -22.72 28.25 -13.32
N TRP A 160 -21.67 28.63 -12.61
CA TRP A 160 -21.29 30.04 -12.45
C TRP A 160 -20.97 30.70 -13.79
N VAL A 161 -20.08 30.10 -14.59
CA VAL A 161 -19.71 30.63 -15.92
C VAL A 161 -20.91 30.61 -16.87
N GLY A 162 -21.72 29.56 -16.83
CA GLY A 162 -22.94 29.47 -17.65
C GLY A 162 -23.95 30.57 -17.33
N SER A 163 -24.18 30.83 -16.03
CA SER A 163 -25.04 31.92 -15.56
C SER A 163 -24.54 33.30 -16.00
N ALA A 164 -23.21 33.50 -16.04
CA ALA A 164 -22.61 34.74 -16.52
C ALA A 164 -22.73 34.93 -18.03
N TYR A 165 -22.45 33.90 -18.82
CA TYR A 165 -22.59 33.98 -20.28
C TYR A 165 -24.06 34.15 -20.69
N PHE A 166 -24.98 33.50 -19.98
CA PHE A 166 -26.40 33.72 -20.18
C PHE A 166 -26.82 35.14 -19.80
N TRP A 167 -26.26 35.68 -18.72
CA TRP A 167 -26.48 37.07 -18.31
C TRP A 167 -26.01 38.07 -19.36
N PHE A 168 -24.84 37.85 -19.99
CA PHE A 168 -24.39 38.73 -21.07
C PHE A 168 -25.41 38.79 -22.20
N PHE A 169 -25.95 37.65 -22.62
CA PHE A 169 -27.02 37.62 -23.61
C PHE A 169 -28.29 38.33 -23.11
N ALA A 170 -28.80 37.95 -21.93
CA ALA A 170 -30.08 38.40 -21.41
C ALA A 170 -30.08 39.91 -21.13
N ALA A 171 -29.02 40.44 -20.50
CA ALA A 171 -28.91 41.87 -20.16
C ALA A 171 -28.82 42.75 -21.41
N THR A 172 -28.10 42.30 -22.44
CA THR A 172 -28.01 43.02 -23.73
C THR A 172 -29.34 43.04 -24.46
N THR A 173 -30.04 41.90 -24.47
CA THR A 173 -31.35 41.78 -25.10
C THR A 173 -32.37 42.67 -24.39
N ALA A 174 -32.39 42.62 -23.06
CA ALA A 174 -33.23 43.46 -22.22
C ALA A 174 -32.98 44.96 -22.45
N ALA A 175 -31.71 45.37 -22.57
CA ALA A 175 -31.35 46.75 -22.90
C ALA A 175 -31.82 47.15 -24.31
N SER A 176 -31.63 46.28 -25.32
CA SER A 176 -32.03 46.57 -26.71
C SER A 176 -33.56 46.64 -26.91
N GLN A 177 -34.32 45.92 -26.09
CA GLN A 177 -35.78 45.81 -26.19
C GLN A 177 -36.51 46.57 -25.07
N ASN A 178 -35.81 47.37 -24.26
CA ASN A 178 -36.36 48.14 -23.13
C ASN A 178 -37.21 47.30 -22.15
N TRP A 179 -36.71 46.12 -21.75
CA TRP A 179 -37.41 45.28 -20.78
C TRP A 179 -37.38 45.89 -19.37
N GLY A 180 -38.52 46.44 -18.92
CA GLY A 180 -38.69 47.04 -17.59
C GLY A 180 -39.63 46.30 -16.63
N SER A 181 -40.14 45.13 -17.04
CA SER A 181 -41.21 44.42 -16.34
C SER A 181 -40.77 43.81 -15.00
N ALA A 182 -41.72 43.58 -14.09
CA ALA A 182 -41.47 42.87 -12.83
C ALA A 182 -40.89 41.46 -13.08
N ALA A 183 -41.31 40.80 -14.16
CA ALA A 183 -40.80 39.50 -14.58
C ALA A 183 -39.30 39.55 -14.92
N TRP A 184 -38.84 40.59 -15.62
CA TRP A 184 -37.41 40.78 -15.91
C TRP A 184 -36.58 40.96 -14.63
N ARG A 185 -37.05 41.78 -13.68
CA ARG A 185 -36.34 42.00 -12.41
C ARG A 185 -36.27 40.72 -11.58
N ALA A 186 -37.36 39.97 -11.50
CA ALA A 186 -37.39 38.68 -10.82
C ALA A 186 -36.39 37.69 -11.43
N PHE A 187 -36.34 37.61 -12.77
CA PHE A 187 -35.36 36.80 -13.49
C PHE A 187 -33.92 37.27 -13.23
N ALA A 188 -33.66 38.57 -13.32
CA ALA A 188 -32.33 39.14 -13.12
C ALA A 188 -31.80 38.82 -11.72
N TYR A 189 -32.62 39.01 -10.69
CA TYR A 189 -32.28 38.67 -9.31
C TYR A 189 -32.07 37.18 -9.11
N PHE A 190 -32.91 36.33 -9.73
CA PHE A 190 -32.74 34.89 -9.67
C PHE A 190 -31.39 34.46 -10.28
N ASN A 191 -31.12 34.85 -11.53
CA ASN A 191 -29.88 34.47 -12.21
C ASN A 191 -28.65 35.04 -11.49
N GLY A 192 -28.68 36.30 -11.07
CA GLY A 192 -27.58 36.90 -10.32
C GLY A 192 -27.31 36.22 -8.98
N THR A 193 -28.36 35.79 -8.26
CA THR A 193 -28.22 35.03 -7.02
C THR A 193 -27.62 33.64 -7.27
N VAL A 194 -28.11 32.92 -8.27
CA VAL A 194 -27.58 31.60 -8.66
C VAL A 194 -26.10 31.69 -9.06
N GLY A 195 -25.76 32.64 -9.94
CA GLY A 195 -24.38 32.87 -10.38
C GLY A 195 -23.44 33.21 -9.22
N THR A 196 -23.89 34.07 -8.30
CA THR A 196 -23.09 34.48 -7.13
C THR A 196 -22.88 33.33 -6.14
N LEU A 197 -23.92 32.55 -5.81
CA LEU A 197 -23.79 31.40 -4.92
C LEU A 197 -22.90 30.30 -5.52
N ALA A 198 -23.04 30.05 -6.82
CA ALA A 198 -22.19 29.09 -7.53
C ALA A 198 -20.72 29.53 -7.55
N MET A 199 -20.45 30.83 -7.71
CA MET A 199 -19.11 31.40 -7.57
C MET A 199 -18.52 31.17 -6.17
N ILE A 200 -19.26 31.52 -5.11
CA ILE A 200 -18.80 31.35 -3.72
C ILE A 200 -18.48 29.89 -3.42
N ALA A 201 -19.38 28.96 -3.80
CA ALA A 201 -19.17 27.54 -3.63
C ALA A 201 -17.92 27.05 -4.40
N SER A 202 -17.75 27.49 -5.65
CA SER A 202 -16.59 27.15 -6.47
C SER A 202 -15.27 27.65 -5.87
N VAL A 203 -15.22 28.88 -5.37
CA VAL A 203 -14.03 29.45 -4.73
C VAL A 203 -13.70 28.70 -3.43
N PHE A 204 -14.70 28.47 -2.58
CA PHE A 204 -14.52 27.69 -1.35
C PHE A 204 -13.97 26.29 -1.66
N LEU A 205 -14.58 25.57 -2.59
CA LEU A 205 -14.13 24.23 -3.00
C LEU A 205 -12.73 24.27 -3.65
N THR A 206 -12.38 25.36 -4.33
CA THR A 206 -11.03 25.54 -4.91
C THR A 206 -9.97 25.60 -3.82
N VAL A 207 -10.19 26.40 -2.76
CA VAL A 207 -9.26 26.51 -1.62
C VAL A 207 -9.26 25.24 -0.79
N TYR A 208 -10.44 24.73 -0.43
CA TYR A 208 -10.60 23.53 0.38
C TYR A 208 -9.95 22.30 -0.27
N SER A 209 -10.15 22.11 -1.58
CA SER A 209 -9.53 21.02 -2.32
C SER A 209 -8.01 21.12 -2.37
N LEU A 210 -7.45 22.34 -2.43
CA LEU A 210 -6.00 22.56 -2.40
C LEU A 210 -5.41 22.25 -1.02
N ALA A 211 -6.07 22.66 0.07
CA ALA A 211 -5.62 22.36 1.43
C ALA A 211 -5.62 20.85 1.72
N LEU A 212 -6.72 20.15 1.36
CA LEU A 212 -6.80 18.69 1.42
C LEU A 212 -5.68 18.02 0.62
N TYR A 213 -5.37 18.58 -0.54
CA TYR A 213 -4.35 18.06 -1.43
C TYR A 213 -2.94 18.18 -0.85
N LEU A 214 -2.58 19.34 -0.31
CA LEU A 214 -1.28 19.54 0.34
C LEU A 214 -1.11 18.64 1.57
N ARG A 215 -2.18 18.47 2.37
CA ARG A 215 -2.15 17.57 3.53
C ARG A 215 -2.05 16.09 3.13
N ARG A 216 -2.70 15.68 2.04
CA ARG A 216 -2.71 14.29 1.55
C ARG A 216 -1.33 13.79 1.11
N TYR A 217 -0.47 14.67 0.61
CA TYR A 217 0.88 14.30 0.13
C TYR A 217 1.99 14.64 1.12
N ALA A 218 1.65 14.99 2.37
CA ALA A 218 2.62 15.34 3.41
C ALA A 218 3.21 14.12 4.15
N GLY A 219 2.76 12.88 3.89
CA GLY A 219 3.09 11.69 4.69
C GLY A 219 3.67 10.50 3.91
N VAL A 220 4.66 10.75 3.04
CA VAL A 220 5.35 9.69 2.27
C VAL A 220 6.81 9.57 2.70
N PHE A 221 7.29 8.35 2.91
CA PHE A 221 8.65 8.10 3.40
C PHE A 221 9.44 7.19 2.46
N ALA A 222 10.76 7.36 2.47
CA ALA A 222 11.67 6.43 1.83
C ALA A 222 12.36 5.54 2.87
N LEU A 223 12.60 4.29 2.50
CA LEU A 223 13.32 3.33 3.34
C LEU A 223 14.61 2.92 2.64
N ILE A 224 15.74 3.05 3.34
CA ILE A 224 17.05 2.65 2.84
C ILE A 224 17.60 1.53 3.73
N THR A 225 17.95 0.41 3.13
CA THR A 225 18.69 -0.67 3.79
C THR A 225 20.15 -0.63 3.38
N ILE A 226 21.04 -0.76 4.37
CA ILE A 226 22.48 -0.60 4.20
C ILE A 226 23.13 -1.91 4.59
N GLY A 227 23.91 -2.49 3.66
CA GLY A 227 24.62 -3.75 3.86
C GLY A 227 25.05 -4.37 2.52
N ASP A 228 26.35 -4.60 2.36
CA ASP A 228 26.91 -5.30 1.19
C ASP A 228 26.38 -6.73 1.06
N GLU A 229 26.14 -7.42 2.18
CA GLU A 229 25.57 -8.77 2.20
C GLU A 229 24.14 -8.83 1.66
N LEU A 230 23.41 -7.71 1.72
CA LEU A 230 22.08 -7.57 1.12
C LEU A 230 22.18 -7.42 -0.39
N LEU A 231 23.14 -6.62 -0.89
CA LEU A 231 23.38 -6.47 -2.33
C LEU A 231 23.89 -7.77 -2.97
N LEU A 232 24.74 -8.51 -2.24
CA LEU A 232 25.27 -9.80 -2.67
C LEU A 232 24.25 -10.94 -2.54
N GLY A 233 23.12 -10.71 -1.86
CA GLY A 233 22.05 -11.69 -1.67
C GLY A 233 22.37 -12.80 -0.66
N PHE A 234 23.45 -12.67 0.11
CA PHE A 234 23.76 -13.61 1.21
C PHE A 234 22.74 -13.51 2.34
N THR A 235 22.17 -12.33 2.54
CA THR A 235 21.09 -12.09 3.50
C THR A 235 19.88 -11.52 2.79
N VAL A 236 18.71 -12.12 3.01
CA VAL A 236 17.45 -11.57 2.52
C VAL A 236 17.04 -10.38 3.40
N ASP A 237 16.72 -9.25 2.77
CA ASP A 237 16.27 -8.03 3.45
C ASP A 237 14.86 -8.18 4.06
N THR A 238 14.81 -8.90 5.18
CA THR A 238 13.61 -9.07 6.01
C THR A 238 13.30 -7.82 6.84
N ASN A 239 14.29 -6.97 7.07
CA ASN A 239 14.12 -5.75 7.86
C ASN A 239 13.19 -4.78 7.15
N ALA A 240 13.45 -4.46 5.90
CA ALA A 240 12.60 -3.51 5.22
C ALA A 240 11.23 -4.10 4.86
N ALA A 241 11.10 -5.43 4.75
CA ALA A 241 9.79 -6.06 4.73
C ALA A 241 9.01 -5.82 6.03
N HIS A 242 9.65 -5.95 7.19
CA HIS A 242 9.01 -5.68 8.48
C HIS A 242 8.71 -4.19 8.67
N ILE A 243 9.66 -3.29 8.42
CA ILE A 243 9.47 -1.84 8.54
C ILE A 243 8.29 -1.37 7.69
N SER A 244 8.22 -1.80 6.42
CA SER A 244 7.10 -1.44 5.55
C SER A 244 5.76 -1.93 6.06
N ARG A 245 5.67 -3.16 6.62
CA ARG A 245 4.42 -3.67 7.21
C ARG A 245 4.01 -2.85 8.44
N THR A 246 4.94 -2.57 9.35
CA THR A 246 4.67 -1.82 10.58
C THR A 246 4.25 -0.38 10.29
N LEU A 247 4.89 0.28 9.32
CA LEU A 247 4.50 1.63 8.89
C LEU A 247 3.14 1.63 8.20
N ALA A 248 2.88 0.66 7.31
CA ALA A 248 1.58 0.52 6.66
C ALA A 248 0.44 0.37 7.68
N ALA A 249 0.62 -0.47 8.70
CA ALA A 249 -0.34 -0.63 9.79
C ALA A 249 -0.59 0.68 10.57
N ALA A 250 0.40 1.59 10.62
CA ALA A 250 0.25 2.91 11.22
C ALA A 250 -0.28 3.98 10.24
N GLY A 251 -0.71 3.59 9.04
CA GLY A 251 -1.22 4.51 8.03
C GLY A 251 -0.14 5.30 7.29
N VAL A 252 1.10 4.82 7.36
CA VAL A 252 2.28 5.47 6.80
C VAL A 252 2.74 4.72 5.56
N GLU A 253 2.79 5.40 4.41
CA GLU A 253 3.16 4.78 3.13
C GLU A 253 4.67 4.91 2.87
N VAL A 254 5.32 3.77 2.64
CA VAL A 254 6.69 3.70 2.13
C VAL A 254 6.64 3.71 0.61
N VAL A 255 7.00 4.82 -0.01
CA VAL A 255 6.88 5.02 -1.46
C VAL A 255 8.04 4.44 -2.27
N ARG A 256 9.17 4.15 -1.60
CA ARG A 256 10.33 3.51 -2.23
C ARG A 256 11.20 2.86 -1.18
N ARG A 257 11.75 1.70 -1.55
CA ARG A 257 12.83 1.02 -0.86
C ARG A 257 14.09 1.08 -1.71
N THR A 258 15.23 1.26 -1.09
CA THR A 258 16.53 1.23 -1.77
C THR A 258 17.52 0.49 -0.88
N THR A 259 18.30 -0.41 -1.48
CA THR A 259 19.38 -1.12 -0.78
C THR A 259 20.70 -0.59 -1.31
N VAL A 260 21.63 -0.26 -0.43
CA VAL A 260 22.97 0.26 -0.77
C VAL A 260 24.04 -0.48 0.01
N GLY A 261 25.25 -0.48 -0.53
CA GLY A 261 26.43 -1.06 0.12
C GLY A 261 27.02 -0.12 1.17
N ASP A 262 28.01 -0.62 1.90
CA ASP A 262 28.62 0.02 3.07
C ASP A 262 29.68 1.09 2.71
N GLU A 263 29.40 1.88 1.67
CA GLU A 263 30.27 2.97 1.22
C GLU A 263 29.63 4.33 1.50
N ALA A 264 30.36 5.22 2.18
CA ALA A 264 29.86 6.52 2.61
C ALA A 264 29.24 7.35 1.48
N ASP A 265 29.86 7.38 0.29
CA ASP A 265 29.36 8.15 -0.85
C ASP A 265 28.05 7.57 -1.42
N LYS A 266 27.92 6.23 -1.45
CA LYS A 266 26.70 5.55 -1.90
C LYS A 266 25.56 5.77 -0.92
N ILE A 267 25.83 5.67 0.37
CA ILE A 267 24.86 5.97 1.44
C ILE A 267 24.41 7.43 1.32
N ALA A 268 25.36 8.36 1.18
CA ALA A 268 25.06 9.79 1.11
C ALA A 268 24.21 10.13 -0.12
N ALA A 269 24.53 9.56 -1.29
CA ALA A 269 23.78 9.76 -2.51
C ALA A 269 22.33 9.25 -2.38
N ALA A 270 22.15 8.02 -1.88
CA ALA A 270 20.82 7.43 -1.73
C ALA A 270 19.95 8.17 -0.69
N VAL A 271 20.54 8.55 0.45
CA VAL A 271 19.84 9.34 1.47
C VAL A 271 19.50 10.73 0.95
N GLY A 272 20.42 11.37 0.23
CA GLY A 272 20.22 12.68 -0.41
C GLY A 272 19.04 12.66 -1.40
N GLU A 273 19.05 11.73 -2.35
CA GLU A 273 17.96 11.55 -3.33
C GLU A 273 16.62 11.27 -2.62
N ALA A 274 16.64 10.41 -1.60
CA ALA A 274 15.45 10.08 -0.82
C ALA A 274 14.90 11.29 -0.05
N LEU A 275 15.76 12.09 0.59
CA LEU A 275 15.40 13.32 1.30
C LEU A 275 14.85 14.39 0.37
N GLU A 276 15.45 14.59 -0.80
CA GLU A 276 14.93 15.54 -1.80
C GLU A 276 13.53 15.16 -2.28
N ARG A 277 13.27 13.85 -2.40
CA ARG A 277 11.99 13.33 -2.89
C ARG A 277 10.89 13.35 -1.85
N THR A 278 11.20 12.99 -0.60
CA THR A 278 10.19 12.69 0.44
C THR A 278 10.27 13.61 1.65
N GLY A 279 11.41 14.27 1.88
CA GLY A 279 11.67 15.03 3.11
C GLY A 279 11.92 14.16 4.34
N ALA A 280 11.69 12.85 4.27
CA ALA A 280 11.74 11.99 5.45
C ALA A 280 12.17 10.55 5.11
N VAL A 281 13.25 10.10 5.76
CA VAL A 281 13.92 8.83 5.42
C VAL A 281 14.15 8.00 6.66
N ILE A 282 13.91 6.69 6.55
CA ILE A 282 14.33 5.71 7.55
C ILE A 282 15.47 4.90 6.94
N THR A 283 16.55 4.76 7.69
CA THR A 283 17.71 3.94 7.31
C THR A 283 17.87 2.80 8.32
N THR A 284 18.25 1.62 7.85
CA THR A 284 18.58 0.47 8.71
C THR A 284 19.85 -0.24 8.25
N GLY A 285 20.80 -0.40 9.17
CA GLY A 285 22.15 -0.94 8.88
C GLY A 285 23.27 0.09 9.05
N GLY A 286 24.51 -0.39 9.19
CA GLY A 286 25.71 0.46 9.29
C GLY A 286 25.83 1.33 10.56
N LEU A 287 25.27 0.90 11.71
CA LEU A 287 25.35 1.60 13.01
C LEU A 287 26.18 0.85 14.07
N GLY A 288 26.85 -0.23 13.68
CA GLY A 288 27.72 -1.00 14.56
C GLY A 288 29.04 -0.28 14.90
N PRO A 289 29.98 -1.02 15.48
CA PRO A 289 31.31 -0.52 15.85
C PRO A 289 32.40 -0.78 14.78
N THR A 290 32.08 -1.40 13.65
CA THR A 290 33.10 -1.85 12.67
C THR A 290 33.47 -0.73 11.70
N SER A 291 34.58 -0.91 10.98
CA SER A 291 35.17 0.12 10.10
C SER A 291 34.33 0.44 8.85
N ASP A 292 33.40 -0.45 8.52
CA ASP A 292 32.40 -0.37 7.46
C ASP A 292 31.10 0.35 7.91
N ASP A 293 30.90 0.58 9.21
CA ASP A 293 29.72 1.29 9.74
C ASP A 293 29.80 2.81 9.49
N LEU A 294 29.62 3.21 8.24
CA LEU A 294 29.77 4.59 7.76
C LEU A 294 28.45 5.38 7.68
N THR A 295 27.32 4.78 8.10
CA THR A 295 25.99 5.39 7.99
C THR A 295 25.88 6.73 8.73
N LYS A 296 26.30 6.76 10.01
CA LYS A 296 26.23 7.97 10.85
C LYS A 296 27.02 9.15 10.25
N PRO A 297 28.32 9.01 9.95
CA PRO A 297 29.10 10.13 9.41
C PRO A 297 28.64 10.53 7.99
N ALA A 298 28.25 9.57 7.14
CA ALA A 298 27.74 9.88 5.80
C ALA A 298 26.47 10.74 5.86
N ILE A 299 25.53 10.41 6.73
CA ILE A 299 24.28 11.16 6.90
C ILE A 299 24.54 12.50 7.60
N ALA A 300 25.40 12.55 8.63
CA ALA A 300 25.75 13.80 9.31
C ALA A 300 26.27 14.87 8.33
N LYS A 301 27.08 14.46 7.35
CA LYS A 301 27.61 15.34 6.29
C LYS A 301 26.52 15.98 5.45
N ILE A 302 25.42 15.27 5.13
CA ILE A 302 24.27 15.82 4.39
C ILE A 302 23.61 16.97 5.15
N PHE A 303 23.55 16.86 6.48
CA PHE A 303 22.97 17.86 7.36
C PHE A 303 23.98 18.93 7.82
N GLY A 304 25.24 18.85 7.37
CA GLY A 304 26.30 19.76 7.78
C GLY A 304 26.62 19.71 9.28
N ARG A 305 26.44 18.54 9.92
CA ARG A 305 26.66 18.35 11.37
C ARG A 305 27.99 17.65 11.63
N SER A 306 28.66 18.07 12.70
CA SER A 306 29.86 17.41 13.22
C SER A 306 29.47 16.18 14.04
N MET A 307 30.36 15.19 14.16
CA MET A 307 30.18 14.04 15.06
C MET A 307 30.78 14.36 16.43
N LYS A 308 30.04 14.09 17.50
CA LYS A 308 30.48 14.30 18.87
C LYS A 308 30.28 13.04 19.71
N LEU A 309 31.27 12.71 20.54
CA LEU A 309 31.15 11.62 21.50
C LEU A 309 30.16 11.99 22.62
N ASP A 310 29.19 11.11 22.84
CA ASP A 310 28.28 11.16 23.98
C ASP A 310 28.83 10.26 25.11
N GLU A 311 29.30 10.87 26.19
CA GLU A 311 29.92 10.13 27.30
C GLU A 311 28.91 9.30 28.11
N GLU A 312 27.62 9.65 28.11
CA GLU A 312 26.59 8.87 28.80
C GLU A 312 26.34 7.55 28.06
N ILE A 313 26.22 7.61 26.74
CA ILE A 313 26.09 6.42 25.88
C ILE A 313 27.36 5.58 25.97
N ALA A 314 28.55 6.21 25.93
CA ALA A 314 29.82 5.50 26.05
C ALA A 314 29.92 4.73 27.38
N SER A 315 29.54 5.36 28.49
CA SER A 315 29.50 4.74 29.81
C SER A 315 28.51 3.57 29.87
N ALA A 316 27.30 3.73 29.32
CA ALA A 316 26.31 2.67 29.27
C ALA A 316 26.76 1.46 28.43
N LEU A 317 27.46 1.70 27.32
CA LEU A 317 28.06 0.65 26.49
C LEU A 317 29.14 -0.11 27.26
N GLU A 318 30.01 0.58 27.98
CA GLU A 318 31.05 -0.04 28.79
C GLU A 318 30.46 -0.88 29.92
N GLN A 319 29.44 -0.39 30.63
CA GLN A 319 28.73 -1.15 31.67
C GLN A 319 28.11 -2.43 31.11
N ARG A 320 27.43 -2.33 29.96
CA ARG A 320 26.83 -3.48 29.27
C ARG A 320 27.90 -4.49 28.83
N TRP A 321 29.05 -4.02 28.36
CA TRP A 321 30.18 -4.88 28.00
C TRP A 321 30.71 -5.64 29.21
N ARG A 322 30.98 -4.94 30.31
CA ARG A 322 31.48 -5.54 31.56
C ARG A 322 30.49 -6.55 32.15
N ALA A 323 29.19 -6.32 32.02
CA ALA A 323 28.18 -7.29 32.46
C ALA A 323 28.21 -8.62 31.67
N ARG A 324 28.53 -8.56 30.37
CA ARG A 324 28.62 -9.74 29.50
C ARG A 324 30.01 -10.39 29.51
N PHE A 325 31.06 -9.59 29.64
CA PHE A 325 32.45 -10.00 29.59
C PHE A 325 33.24 -9.36 30.75
N PRO A 326 33.06 -9.84 32.00
CA PRO A 326 33.60 -9.20 33.20
C PRO A 326 35.12 -9.04 33.20
N ASN A 327 35.82 -9.96 32.54
CA ASN A 327 37.29 -10.04 32.52
C ASN A 327 37.91 -9.50 31.23
N SER A 328 37.14 -8.80 30.39
CA SER A 328 37.61 -8.29 29.10
C SER A 328 37.63 -6.76 29.08
N ARG A 329 38.68 -6.18 28.51
CA ARG A 329 38.76 -4.73 28.28
C ARG A 329 37.69 -4.30 27.26
N PHE A 330 37.04 -3.17 27.51
CA PHE A 330 36.10 -2.57 26.56
C PHE A 330 36.84 -2.15 25.27
N PRO A 331 36.46 -2.66 24.09
CA PRO A 331 37.13 -2.33 22.84
C PRO A 331 36.94 -0.84 22.48
N ALA A 332 38.01 -0.21 21.98
CA ALA A 332 37.96 1.19 21.57
C ALA A 332 36.99 1.43 20.39
N THR A 333 36.86 0.46 19.48
CA THR A 333 35.92 0.50 18.36
C THR A 333 34.47 0.52 18.82
N ASN A 334 34.13 -0.14 19.93
CA ASN A 334 32.78 -0.05 20.49
C ASN A 334 32.44 1.34 21.03
N ARG A 335 33.45 2.18 21.31
CA ARG A 335 33.23 3.57 21.73
C ARG A 335 32.73 4.45 20.59
N SER A 336 33.04 4.14 19.32
CA SER A 336 32.55 4.90 18.16
C SER A 336 31.02 4.83 18.03
N GLN A 337 30.38 3.81 18.61
CA GLN A 337 28.91 3.70 18.63
C GLN A 337 28.26 4.86 19.40
N ALA A 338 28.98 5.46 20.36
CA ALA A 338 28.54 6.64 21.12
C ALA A 338 28.84 7.97 20.42
N GLU A 339 29.43 7.97 19.23
CA GLU A 339 29.55 9.19 18.43
C GLU A 339 28.22 9.49 17.73
N ILE A 340 27.65 10.66 18.05
CA ILE A 340 26.34 11.11 17.61
C ILE A 340 26.50 12.43 16.85
N PRO A 341 25.78 12.65 15.72
CA PRO A 341 25.78 13.94 15.04
C PRO A 341 25.25 15.05 15.95
N GLU A 342 25.87 16.22 15.89
CA GLU A 342 25.47 17.38 16.67
C GLU A 342 24.02 17.80 16.37
N GLY A 343 23.24 18.05 17.42
CA GLY A 343 21.81 18.38 17.33
C GLY A 343 20.90 17.20 17.03
N ALA A 344 21.44 15.98 16.87
CA ALA A 344 20.62 14.79 16.72
C ALA A 344 19.99 14.38 18.05
N ARG A 345 18.79 13.80 17.96
CA ARG A 345 18.12 13.16 19.10
C ARG A 345 18.48 11.69 19.11
N VAL A 346 18.92 11.21 20.27
CA VAL A 346 19.23 9.79 20.47
C VAL A 346 17.92 9.00 20.60
N LEU A 347 17.81 7.89 19.88
CA LEU A 347 16.74 6.92 20.02
C LEU A 347 17.24 5.79 20.91
N THR A 348 16.57 5.58 22.04
CA THR A 348 16.99 4.61 23.05
C THR A 348 17.00 3.19 22.49
N ASN A 349 18.07 2.44 22.75
CA ASN A 349 18.15 1.03 22.38
C ASN A 349 18.21 0.13 23.63
N ARG A 350 17.07 -0.52 23.92
CA ARG A 350 16.92 -1.50 25.01
C ARG A 350 17.31 -2.93 24.61
N HIS A 351 17.44 -3.20 23.31
CA HIS A 351 17.52 -4.55 22.74
C HIS A 351 18.92 -4.93 22.22
N GLY A 352 19.85 -3.98 22.15
CA GLY A 352 21.22 -4.14 21.68
C GLY A 352 22.13 -2.97 22.11
N SER A 353 23.34 -2.89 21.53
CA SER A 353 24.34 -1.88 21.89
C SER A 353 24.15 -0.52 21.20
N ALA A 354 24.09 -0.50 19.86
CA ALA A 354 24.07 0.74 19.07
C ALA A 354 22.78 1.55 19.29
N PRO A 355 22.85 2.82 19.75
CA PRO A 355 21.68 3.67 19.77
C PRO A 355 21.20 3.96 18.34
N GLY A 356 19.91 4.28 18.20
CA GLY A 356 19.39 4.87 16.98
C GLY A 356 19.54 6.38 17.04
N ILE A 357 19.37 7.05 15.90
CA ILE A 357 19.59 8.49 15.78
C ILE A 357 18.47 9.09 14.95
N TRP A 358 17.88 10.18 15.45
CA TRP A 358 16.95 11.01 14.71
C TRP A 358 17.58 12.36 14.46
N LEU A 359 17.83 12.68 13.19
CA LEU A 359 18.44 13.92 12.78
C LEU A 359 17.47 14.72 11.91
N GLU A 360 17.32 16.00 12.21
CA GLU A 360 16.35 16.90 11.56
C GLU A 360 17.02 18.24 11.23
N ASP A 361 16.63 18.84 10.10
CA ASP A 361 17.08 20.18 9.71
C ASP A 361 16.01 21.25 9.99
N ASP A 362 16.41 22.52 9.91
CA ASP A 362 15.51 23.65 10.18
C ASP A 362 14.36 23.77 9.16
N LYS A 363 14.44 23.03 8.05
CA LYS A 363 13.38 22.95 7.02
C LYS A 363 12.38 21.82 7.31
N GLY A 364 12.54 21.09 8.42
CA GLY A 364 11.69 19.98 8.85
C GLY A 364 11.95 18.67 8.11
N ARG A 365 13.06 18.55 7.37
CA ARG A 365 13.47 17.27 6.77
C ARG A 365 14.20 16.44 7.81
N TRP A 366 13.98 15.13 7.82
CA TRP A 366 14.58 14.27 8.82
C TRP A 366 15.03 12.90 8.33
N VAL A 367 16.00 12.32 9.04
CA VAL A 367 16.44 10.93 8.88
C VAL A 367 16.40 10.21 10.23
N ALA A 368 15.73 9.07 10.27
CA ALA A 368 15.79 8.12 11.37
C ALA A 368 16.74 6.98 11.02
N MET A 369 17.83 6.86 11.77
CA MET A 369 18.82 5.79 11.66
C MET A 369 18.55 4.74 12.73
N ILE A 370 18.28 3.50 12.34
CA ILE A 370 18.07 2.37 13.26
C ILE A 370 19.01 1.19 12.94
N PRO A 371 19.37 0.35 13.93
CA PRO A 371 20.31 -0.75 13.70
C PRO A 371 19.79 -1.80 12.69
N GLY A 372 20.70 -2.55 12.06
CA GLY A 372 20.37 -3.61 11.09
C GLY A 372 20.04 -4.97 11.72
N VAL A 373 20.31 -5.19 13.01
CA VAL A 373 19.99 -6.47 13.67
C VAL A 373 18.47 -6.59 13.83
N PRO A 374 17.79 -7.63 13.27
CA PRO A 374 16.32 -7.65 13.18
C PRO A 374 15.61 -7.47 14.52
N ARG A 375 16.06 -8.13 15.59
CA ARG A 375 15.45 -7.99 16.93
C ARG A 375 15.52 -6.55 17.44
N VAL A 376 16.67 -5.90 17.23
CA VAL A 376 16.92 -4.52 17.69
C VAL A 376 16.10 -3.54 16.86
N MET A 377 16.17 -3.68 15.54
CA MET A 377 15.42 -2.88 14.59
C MET A 377 13.92 -2.88 14.92
N ARG A 378 13.32 -4.07 15.11
CA ARG A 378 11.89 -4.22 15.42
C ARG A 378 11.49 -3.50 16.71
N GLY A 379 12.27 -3.68 17.77
CA GLY A 379 12.00 -3.01 19.06
C GLY A 379 12.08 -1.49 18.94
N MET A 380 13.15 -0.97 18.33
CA MET A 380 13.33 0.46 18.14
C MET A 380 12.30 1.10 17.21
N LEU A 381 11.91 0.38 16.16
CA LEU A 381 10.85 0.83 15.26
C LEU A 381 9.55 1.05 16.04
N ALA A 382 9.15 0.08 16.86
CA ALA A 382 7.90 0.14 17.62
C ALA A 382 7.95 1.15 18.77
N GLU A 383 9.03 1.18 19.54
CA GLU A 383 9.14 1.95 20.79
C GLU A 383 9.52 3.42 20.56
N GLU A 384 10.34 3.72 19.54
CA GLU A 384 10.94 5.04 19.37
C GLU A 384 10.52 5.70 18.05
N VAL A 385 10.61 5.00 16.92
CA VAL A 385 10.39 5.61 15.60
C VAL A 385 8.90 5.81 15.32
N LEU A 386 8.06 4.80 15.53
CA LEU A 386 6.63 4.84 15.21
C LEU A 386 5.85 5.93 15.97
N PRO A 387 6.05 6.11 17.30
CA PRO A 387 5.37 7.18 18.04
C PRO A 387 5.72 8.57 17.49
N ARG A 388 6.98 8.79 17.11
CA ARG A 388 7.44 10.07 16.53
C ARG A 388 6.84 10.32 15.16
N ILE A 389 6.81 9.31 14.29
CA ILE A 389 6.17 9.43 12.98
C ILE A 389 4.69 9.77 13.12
N LYS A 390 3.97 9.20 14.09
CA LYS A 390 2.55 9.54 14.33
C LYS A 390 2.35 11.02 14.65
N VAL A 391 3.26 11.63 15.41
CA VAL A 391 3.24 13.06 15.73
C VAL A 391 3.56 13.90 14.48
N VAL A 392 4.62 13.56 13.76
CA VAL A 392 5.10 14.33 12.58
C VAL A 392 4.15 14.21 11.38
N ALA A 393 3.58 13.03 11.14
CA ALA A 393 2.61 12.79 10.08
C ALA A 393 1.20 13.32 10.41
N GLY A 394 1.04 13.97 11.58
CA GLY A 394 -0.21 14.64 11.97
C GLY A 394 -1.41 13.73 12.13
N GLY A 395 -1.18 12.44 12.44
CA GLY A 395 -2.20 11.40 12.46
C GLY A 395 -2.86 11.23 11.08
N SER A 396 -2.34 10.34 10.25
CA SER A 396 -3.07 9.95 9.04
C SER A 396 -4.41 9.34 9.45
N GLU A 397 -5.52 9.95 9.06
CA GLU A 397 -6.86 9.35 9.17
C GLU A 397 -7.02 8.12 8.25
N ASN A 398 -5.99 7.72 7.52
CA ASN A 398 -6.03 6.61 6.58
C ASN A 398 -5.08 5.50 7.00
N ALA A 399 -5.61 4.29 7.17
CA ALA A 399 -4.82 3.10 7.46
C ALA A 399 -4.55 2.26 6.20
N ILE A 400 -3.47 1.47 6.24
CA ILE A 400 -3.29 0.32 5.36
C ILE A 400 -3.43 -0.91 6.25
N ILE A 401 -4.56 -1.60 6.13
CA ILE A 401 -4.89 -2.78 6.92
C ILE A 401 -4.87 -3.98 6.00
N SER A 402 -4.23 -5.05 6.45
CA SER A 402 -4.19 -6.31 5.71
C SER A 402 -4.43 -7.47 6.66
N GLU A 403 -5.28 -8.40 6.25
CA GLU A 403 -5.47 -9.69 6.91
C GLU A 403 -5.22 -10.79 5.88
N THR A 404 -4.66 -11.90 6.33
CA THR A 404 -4.34 -13.04 5.47
C THR A 404 -5.11 -14.28 5.91
N LEU A 405 -5.91 -14.85 5.02
CA LEU A 405 -6.54 -16.14 5.23
C LEU A 405 -5.58 -17.25 4.79
N ARG A 406 -5.27 -18.17 5.71
CA ARG A 406 -4.27 -19.21 5.50
C ARG A 406 -4.92 -20.48 4.96
N THR A 407 -4.48 -20.95 3.79
CA THR A 407 -5.06 -22.15 3.16
C THR A 407 -4.01 -23.19 2.77
N THR A 408 -4.42 -24.45 2.70
CA THR A 408 -3.56 -25.57 2.29
C THR A 408 -4.35 -26.62 1.51
N GLY A 409 -3.66 -27.44 0.70
CA GLY A 409 -4.27 -28.55 -0.03
C GLY A 409 -5.05 -28.18 -1.30
N ILE A 410 -4.91 -26.93 -1.78
CA ILE A 410 -5.52 -26.43 -3.02
C ILE A 410 -4.50 -25.59 -3.82
N ALA A 411 -4.56 -25.70 -5.15
CA ALA A 411 -3.71 -24.92 -6.06
C ALA A 411 -4.28 -23.51 -6.32
N GLU A 412 -3.43 -22.58 -6.76
CA GLU A 412 -3.80 -21.18 -6.98
C GLU A 412 -4.91 -21.01 -8.02
N SER A 413 -4.80 -21.71 -9.16
CA SER A 413 -5.83 -21.66 -10.21
C SER A 413 -7.17 -22.19 -9.71
N ALA A 414 -7.15 -23.27 -8.94
CA ALA A 414 -8.37 -23.88 -8.39
C ALA A 414 -9.05 -22.97 -7.35
N ILE A 415 -8.28 -22.31 -6.47
CA ILE A 415 -8.87 -21.38 -5.51
C ILE A 415 -9.40 -20.12 -6.21
N ALA A 416 -8.72 -19.62 -7.24
CA ALA A 416 -9.20 -18.51 -8.04
C ALA A 416 -10.51 -18.84 -8.80
N GLU A 417 -10.63 -20.05 -9.33
CA GLU A 417 -11.86 -20.54 -9.97
C GLU A 417 -13.02 -20.64 -8.98
N LEU A 418 -12.78 -21.16 -7.76
CA LEU A 418 -13.80 -21.23 -6.70
C LEU A 418 -14.31 -19.86 -6.27
N LEU A 419 -13.42 -18.85 -6.21
CA LEU A 419 -13.79 -17.50 -5.80
C LEU A 419 -14.48 -16.71 -6.92
N GLY A 420 -14.16 -17.03 -8.17
CA GLY A 420 -14.65 -16.33 -9.35
C GLY A 420 -14.07 -14.92 -9.52
N PRO A 421 -14.30 -14.29 -10.68
CA PRO A 421 -13.88 -12.92 -10.92
C PRO A 421 -14.65 -11.96 -10.00
N ASN A 422 -13.95 -10.96 -9.46
CA ASN A 422 -14.55 -9.89 -8.63
C ASN A 422 -15.24 -10.38 -7.34
N VAL A 423 -14.69 -11.40 -6.68
CA VAL A 423 -15.23 -11.91 -5.39
C VAL A 423 -15.42 -10.82 -4.32
N LEU A 424 -14.61 -9.76 -4.33
CA LEU A 424 -14.73 -8.62 -3.42
C LEU A 424 -15.63 -7.48 -3.92
N GLY A 425 -16.12 -7.56 -5.15
CA GLY A 425 -16.84 -6.48 -5.85
C GLY A 425 -15.94 -5.34 -6.33
N GLU A 426 -16.50 -4.38 -7.07
CA GLU A 426 -15.81 -3.12 -7.38
C GLU A 426 -15.77 -2.23 -6.13
N GLN A 427 -14.65 -2.26 -5.40
CA GLN A 427 -14.41 -1.39 -4.25
C GLN A 427 -13.22 -0.44 -4.42
N ASP A 428 -12.66 -0.39 -5.63
CA ASP A 428 -11.67 0.62 -6.00
C ASP A 428 -12.38 1.94 -6.30
N THR A 429 -12.39 2.80 -5.28
CA THR A 429 -12.84 4.19 -5.38
C THR A 429 -11.64 5.14 -5.36
N GLU A 430 -11.84 6.39 -5.78
CA GLU A 430 -10.80 7.43 -5.63
C GLU A 430 -10.39 7.68 -4.16
N THR A 431 -11.23 7.22 -3.22
CA THR A 431 -11.16 7.45 -1.77
C THR A 431 -10.77 6.21 -0.97
N GLY A 432 -10.46 5.08 -1.61
CA GLY A 432 -10.13 3.84 -0.92
C GLY A 432 -10.15 2.65 -1.86
N SER A 433 -9.30 1.67 -1.59
CA SER A 433 -9.17 0.46 -2.40
C SER A 433 -9.16 -0.77 -1.50
N LEU A 434 -9.83 -1.82 -1.93
CA LEU A 434 -9.82 -3.14 -1.30
C LEU A 434 -9.35 -4.15 -2.34
N SER A 435 -8.18 -4.76 -2.11
CA SER A 435 -7.57 -5.69 -3.05
C SER A 435 -7.40 -7.08 -2.45
N LEU A 436 -7.60 -8.11 -3.28
CA LEU A 436 -7.25 -9.50 -2.96
C LEU A 436 -5.94 -9.86 -3.68
N ALA A 437 -5.00 -10.46 -2.96
CA ALA A 437 -3.80 -11.07 -3.52
C ALA A 437 -3.74 -12.56 -3.18
N TYR A 438 -3.33 -13.36 -4.16
CA TYR A 438 -3.01 -14.78 -4.01
C TYR A 438 -1.51 -14.91 -3.74
N LEU A 439 -1.15 -15.63 -2.69
CA LEU A 439 0.23 -15.78 -2.24
C LEU A 439 0.59 -17.27 -2.22
N PRO A 440 0.98 -17.85 -3.37
CA PRO A 440 1.41 -19.24 -3.43
C PRO A 440 2.72 -19.41 -2.64
N GLY A 441 2.77 -20.48 -1.85
CA GLY A 441 3.94 -20.86 -1.07
C GLY A 441 4.05 -22.37 -0.89
N ILE A 442 5.03 -22.77 -0.09
CA ILE A 442 5.30 -24.18 0.20
C ILE A 442 4.18 -24.79 1.05
N ALA A 443 3.63 -24.00 1.98
CA ALA A 443 2.59 -24.41 2.90
C ALA A 443 1.17 -24.44 2.28
N GLY A 444 0.97 -23.82 1.11
CA GLY A 444 -0.33 -23.65 0.47
C GLY A 444 -0.44 -22.32 -0.27
N VAL A 445 -1.67 -21.86 -0.54
CA VAL A 445 -1.94 -20.59 -1.24
C VAL A 445 -2.71 -19.68 -0.30
N ASP A 446 -2.07 -18.64 0.21
CA ASP A 446 -2.73 -17.72 1.14
C ASP A 446 -3.49 -16.63 0.37
N LEU A 447 -4.60 -16.17 0.96
CA LEU A 447 -5.43 -15.11 0.42
C LEU A 447 -5.27 -13.86 1.28
N ARG A 448 -4.62 -12.82 0.76
CA ARG A 448 -4.44 -11.57 1.50
C ARG A 448 -5.41 -10.51 1.01
N VAL A 449 -6.20 -9.98 1.93
CA VAL A 449 -7.05 -8.82 1.68
C VAL A 449 -6.33 -7.58 2.21
N THR A 450 -6.27 -6.52 1.41
CA THR A 450 -5.65 -5.26 1.81
C THR A 450 -6.58 -4.09 1.54
N ALA A 451 -6.95 -3.37 2.60
CA ALA A 451 -7.61 -2.07 2.52
C ALA A 451 -6.56 -0.96 2.57
N LYS A 452 -6.62 -0.01 1.63
CA LYS A 452 -5.73 1.17 1.63
C LYS A 452 -6.55 2.44 1.56
N ARG A 453 -6.00 3.51 2.16
CA ARG A 453 -6.51 4.88 2.05
C ARG A 453 -7.93 5.04 2.59
N LEU A 454 -8.26 4.27 3.64
CA LEU A 454 -9.57 4.27 4.29
C LEU A 454 -9.41 4.60 5.78
N ALA A 455 -10.43 5.20 6.37
CA ALA A 455 -10.52 5.37 7.82
C ALA A 455 -10.30 4.04 8.54
N PRO A 456 -9.48 3.96 9.62
CA PRO A 456 -9.13 2.69 10.27
C PRO A 456 -10.33 1.79 10.55
N ALA A 457 -11.37 2.30 11.22
CA ALA A 457 -12.58 1.54 11.54
C ALA A 457 -13.32 1.03 10.28
N ARG A 458 -13.28 1.80 9.18
CA ARG A 458 -13.89 1.37 7.91
C ARG A 458 -13.02 0.33 7.20
N ALA A 459 -11.70 0.49 7.25
CA ALA A 459 -10.74 -0.46 6.69
C ALA A 459 -10.84 -1.82 7.41
N GLU A 460 -10.83 -1.83 8.74
CA GLU A 460 -11.02 -3.05 9.56
C GLU A 460 -12.33 -3.75 9.20
N LYS A 461 -13.44 -3.01 9.17
CA LYS A 461 -14.75 -3.56 8.81
C LYS A 461 -14.75 -4.21 7.43
N LEU A 462 -14.22 -3.52 6.41
CA LEU A 462 -14.20 -4.03 5.03
C LEU A 462 -13.29 -5.24 4.86
N VAL A 463 -12.11 -5.22 5.50
CA VAL A 463 -11.19 -6.37 5.49
C VAL A 463 -11.86 -7.57 6.15
N ARG A 464 -12.48 -7.38 7.32
CA ARG A 464 -13.16 -8.47 8.03
C ARG A 464 -14.32 -9.05 7.23
N GLU A 465 -15.18 -8.21 6.66
CA GLU A 465 -16.29 -8.64 5.79
C GLU A 465 -15.77 -9.45 4.59
N ALA A 466 -14.66 -9.01 3.98
CA ALA A 466 -14.03 -9.72 2.88
C ALA A 466 -13.43 -11.06 3.32
N ILE A 467 -12.72 -11.11 4.45
CA ILE A 467 -12.14 -12.35 4.99
C ILE A 467 -13.23 -13.37 5.31
N GLU A 468 -14.33 -12.96 5.94
CA GLU A 468 -15.46 -13.86 6.23
C GLU A 468 -16.13 -14.39 4.94
N LYS A 469 -16.29 -13.52 3.94
CA LYS A 469 -16.79 -13.93 2.63
C LYS A 469 -15.88 -14.97 1.98
N LEU A 470 -14.57 -14.73 1.93
CA LEU A 470 -13.59 -15.68 1.38
C LEU A 470 -13.60 -16.99 2.18
N ARG A 471 -13.59 -16.91 3.51
CA ARG A 471 -13.66 -18.07 4.41
C ARG A 471 -14.86 -18.95 4.12
N SER A 472 -16.05 -18.37 3.91
CA SER A 472 -17.24 -19.16 3.59
C SER A 472 -17.11 -19.97 2.30
N LEU A 473 -16.42 -19.43 1.29
CA LEU A 473 -16.23 -20.05 -0.02
C LEU A 473 -15.13 -21.12 -0.03
N VAL A 474 -14.07 -20.95 0.77
CA VAL A 474 -12.90 -21.84 0.77
C VAL A 474 -12.67 -22.58 2.09
N SER A 475 -13.68 -22.64 2.97
CA SER A 475 -13.61 -23.17 4.34
C SER A 475 -12.91 -24.54 4.46
N ALA A 476 -13.12 -25.43 3.49
CA ALA A 476 -12.51 -26.76 3.46
C ALA A 476 -10.96 -26.77 3.40
N TYR A 477 -10.35 -25.65 3.01
CA TYR A 477 -8.90 -25.50 2.85
C TYR A 477 -8.29 -24.56 3.88
N VAL A 478 -9.12 -23.82 4.62
CA VAL A 478 -8.66 -22.85 5.61
C VAL A 478 -8.17 -23.57 6.87
N TYR A 479 -7.01 -23.16 7.36
CA TYR A 479 -6.49 -23.63 8.65
C TYR A 479 -6.23 -22.51 9.67
N GLY A 480 -6.17 -21.24 9.26
CA GLY A 480 -5.91 -20.14 10.17
C GLY A 480 -5.98 -18.75 9.53
N GLU A 481 -5.60 -17.74 10.29
CA GLU A 481 -5.43 -16.34 9.84
C GLU A 481 -4.01 -15.86 10.14
N ASP A 482 -3.51 -14.92 9.35
CA ASP A 482 -2.23 -14.23 9.50
C ASP A 482 -1.03 -15.16 9.72
N ASP A 483 -0.37 -15.08 10.88
CA ASP A 483 0.87 -15.81 11.17
C ASP A 483 0.61 -17.20 11.77
N THR A 484 -0.64 -17.70 11.72
CA THR A 484 -0.99 -19.02 12.25
C THR A 484 -0.20 -20.12 11.53
N ASP A 485 0.53 -20.95 12.30
CA ASP A 485 1.14 -22.20 11.80
C ASP A 485 0.18 -23.37 11.97
N LEU A 486 0.09 -24.23 10.96
CA LEU A 486 -0.75 -25.42 10.99
C LEU A 486 -0.37 -26.40 12.13
N ALA A 487 0.89 -26.44 12.54
CA ALA A 487 1.34 -27.24 13.69
C ALA A 487 0.69 -26.76 14.99
N ALA A 488 0.57 -25.44 15.18
CA ALA A 488 -0.11 -24.88 16.35
C ALA A 488 -1.59 -25.27 16.38
N VAL A 489 -2.26 -25.19 15.23
CA VAL A 489 -3.68 -25.59 15.09
C VAL A 489 -3.89 -27.06 15.45
N VAL A 490 -3.01 -27.96 15.00
CA VAL A 490 -3.05 -29.38 15.34
C VAL A 490 -2.84 -29.59 16.85
N LEU A 491 -1.83 -28.95 17.43
CA LEU A 491 -1.52 -29.06 18.86
C LEU A 491 -2.67 -28.55 19.73
N GLU A 492 -3.26 -27.41 19.40
CA GLU A 492 -4.42 -26.87 20.11
C GLU A 492 -5.63 -27.80 20.03
N LYS A 493 -5.90 -28.37 18.86
CA LYS A 493 -7.01 -29.31 18.69
C LYS A 493 -6.78 -30.59 19.50
N CYS A 494 -5.59 -31.17 19.46
CA CYS A 494 -5.23 -32.31 20.31
C CYS A 494 -5.38 -31.97 21.79
N ARG A 495 -4.89 -30.80 22.24
CA ARG A 495 -5.03 -30.34 23.63
C ARG A 495 -6.48 -30.24 24.05
N SER A 496 -7.36 -29.69 23.20
CA SER A 496 -8.78 -29.57 23.50
C SER A 496 -9.49 -30.91 23.66
N LEU A 497 -8.97 -31.96 23.02
CA LEU A 497 -9.47 -33.33 23.08
C LEU A 497 -8.72 -34.21 24.09
N GLY A 498 -7.68 -33.68 24.75
CA GLY A 498 -6.82 -34.45 25.64
C GLY A 498 -5.94 -35.51 24.95
N LEU A 499 -5.74 -35.41 23.63
CA LEU A 499 -5.02 -36.41 22.83
C LEU A 499 -3.52 -36.12 22.74
N LYS A 500 -2.72 -37.18 22.62
CA LYS A 500 -1.27 -37.17 22.43
C LYS A 500 -0.87 -37.57 21.02
N LEU A 501 0.19 -36.95 20.50
CA LEU A 501 0.66 -37.13 19.13
C LEU A 501 2.08 -37.71 19.08
N ALA A 502 2.31 -38.64 18.15
CA ALA A 502 3.62 -39.20 17.82
C ALA A 502 3.84 -39.28 16.30
N VAL A 503 5.10 -39.19 15.85
CA VAL A 503 5.44 -39.15 14.41
C VAL A 503 6.55 -40.13 14.00
N ALA A 504 6.41 -40.76 12.84
CA ALA A 504 7.41 -41.62 12.20
C ALA A 504 7.84 -41.03 10.86
N GLU A 505 9.10 -40.66 10.73
CA GLU A 505 9.61 -39.92 9.58
C GLU A 505 10.69 -40.69 8.83
N SER A 506 10.52 -40.85 7.52
CA SER A 506 11.60 -41.29 6.62
C SER A 506 12.11 -40.10 5.80
N CYS A 507 11.50 -39.78 4.66
CA CYS A 507 12.07 -38.81 3.71
C CYS A 507 12.15 -37.37 4.24
N THR A 508 11.36 -37.01 5.25
CA THR A 508 11.41 -35.69 5.91
C THR A 508 12.55 -35.55 6.90
N GLY A 509 13.08 -36.67 7.43
CA GLY A 509 14.28 -36.70 8.27
C GLY A 509 14.18 -35.92 9.58
N GLY A 510 13.00 -35.87 10.21
CA GLY A 510 12.76 -35.15 11.47
C GLY A 510 12.12 -33.77 11.30
N LEU A 511 11.85 -33.33 10.07
CA LEU A 511 11.28 -32.01 9.78
C LEU A 511 9.84 -31.86 10.33
N LEU A 512 9.02 -32.91 10.34
CA LEU A 512 7.68 -32.82 10.94
C LEU A 512 7.79 -32.64 12.46
N GLY A 513 8.63 -33.42 13.12
CA GLY A 513 8.91 -33.27 14.55
C GLY A 513 9.49 -31.89 14.91
N GLU A 514 10.42 -31.38 14.12
CA GLU A 514 10.99 -30.03 14.28
C GLU A 514 9.90 -28.95 14.19
N ARG A 515 9.02 -29.02 13.18
CA ARG A 515 7.91 -28.08 13.04
C ARG A 515 6.95 -28.08 14.22
N ILE A 516 6.64 -29.28 14.76
CA ILE A 516 5.77 -29.41 15.93
C ILE A 516 6.47 -28.82 17.17
N THR A 517 7.75 -29.12 17.38
CA THR A 517 8.52 -28.69 18.55
C THR A 517 8.89 -27.21 18.53
N ASN A 518 8.90 -26.56 17.37
CA ASN A 518 9.05 -25.11 17.24
C ASN A 518 7.88 -24.34 17.86
N ILE A 519 6.72 -24.96 18.08
CA ILE A 519 5.60 -24.35 18.79
C ILE A 519 5.86 -24.44 20.30
N PRO A 520 5.95 -23.31 21.03
CA PRO A 520 6.13 -23.32 22.47
C PRO A 520 5.03 -24.11 23.18
N GLY A 521 5.42 -24.89 24.19
CA GLY A 521 4.49 -25.71 24.97
C GLY A 521 4.11 -27.05 24.32
N SER A 522 4.57 -27.35 23.10
CA SER A 522 4.26 -28.58 22.35
C SER A 522 4.50 -29.89 23.11
N SER A 523 5.37 -29.92 24.12
CA SER A 523 5.64 -31.07 24.98
C SER A 523 4.43 -31.59 25.76
N ASP A 524 3.38 -30.77 25.91
CA ASP A 524 2.14 -31.18 26.57
C ASP A 524 1.26 -32.10 25.70
N VAL A 525 1.51 -32.18 24.40
CA VAL A 525 0.75 -32.98 23.43
C VAL A 525 1.66 -33.92 22.65
N PHE A 526 2.82 -33.44 22.21
CA PHE A 526 3.75 -34.19 21.36
C PHE A 526 4.70 -35.05 22.20
N LEU A 527 4.59 -36.37 22.07
CA LEU A 527 5.41 -37.32 22.83
C LEU A 527 6.80 -37.55 22.23
N GLY A 528 6.95 -37.30 20.94
CA GLY A 528 8.20 -37.51 20.21
C GLY A 528 7.99 -38.24 18.90
N GLY A 529 9.08 -38.75 18.33
CA GLY A 529 9.03 -39.45 17.06
C GLY A 529 10.22 -40.33 16.77
N VAL A 530 10.09 -41.12 15.71
CA VAL A 530 11.11 -42.05 15.22
C VAL A 530 11.51 -41.63 13.81
N ILE A 531 12.80 -41.36 13.61
CA ILE A 531 13.35 -41.11 12.27
C ILE A 531 13.74 -42.47 11.67
N ALA A 532 12.81 -43.11 10.97
CA ALA A 532 12.97 -44.43 10.36
C ALA A 532 13.53 -44.35 8.93
N TYR A 533 14.71 -43.71 8.80
CA TYR A 533 15.33 -43.43 7.50
C TYR A 533 15.78 -44.70 6.76
N HIS A 534 16.18 -45.74 7.49
CA HIS A 534 16.58 -47.05 6.96
C HIS A 534 15.48 -48.11 7.21
N ASP A 535 15.41 -49.14 6.37
CA ASP A 535 14.36 -50.16 6.44
C ASP A 535 14.47 -51.02 7.71
N ASP A 536 15.68 -51.28 8.19
CA ASP A 536 15.87 -51.93 9.50
C ASP A 536 15.34 -51.08 10.66
N VAL A 537 15.42 -49.75 10.58
CA VAL A 537 14.83 -48.88 11.60
C VAL A 537 13.30 -48.95 11.54
N LYS A 538 12.70 -49.01 10.33
CA LYS A 538 11.26 -49.23 10.17
C LYS A 538 10.83 -50.54 10.82
N ARG A 539 11.62 -51.61 10.65
CA ARG A 539 11.33 -52.93 11.25
C ARG A 539 11.48 -52.92 12.76
N GLN A 540 12.63 -52.48 13.27
CA GLN A 540 12.98 -52.62 14.69
C GLN A 540 12.24 -51.62 15.58
N ALA A 541 12.11 -50.37 15.12
CA ALA A 541 11.54 -49.30 15.94
C ALA A 541 10.03 -49.15 15.75
N LEU A 542 9.47 -49.58 14.61
CA LEU A 542 8.05 -49.37 14.27
C LEU A 542 7.29 -50.68 13.96
N ASP A 543 7.92 -51.84 14.16
CA ASP A 543 7.35 -53.18 13.88
C ASP A 543 6.82 -53.32 12.43
N VAL A 544 7.42 -52.64 11.45
CA VAL A 544 7.08 -52.82 10.04
C VAL A 544 7.52 -54.22 9.60
N ARG A 545 6.61 -54.96 8.95
CA ARG A 545 6.84 -56.32 8.47
C ARG A 545 7.84 -56.34 7.31
N ALA A 546 8.82 -57.24 7.37
CA ALA A 546 9.87 -57.34 6.36
C ALA A 546 9.29 -57.74 4.99
N GLU A 547 8.30 -58.63 4.99
CA GLU A 547 7.66 -59.15 3.78
C GLU A 547 6.93 -58.05 2.99
N GLU A 548 6.44 -57.02 3.69
CA GLU A 548 5.73 -55.87 3.09
C GLU A 548 6.71 -54.89 2.45
N ILE A 549 7.88 -54.70 3.06
CA ILE A 549 8.97 -53.92 2.47
C ILE A 549 9.50 -54.63 1.22
N GLU A 550 9.69 -55.95 1.27
CA GLU A 550 10.17 -56.73 0.12
C GLU A 550 9.15 -56.72 -1.04
N ARG A 551 7.86 -56.90 -0.74
CA ARG A 551 6.81 -56.98 -1.76
C ARG A 551 6.44 -55.63 -2.37
N TYR A 552 6.32 -54.58 -1.56
CA TYR A 552 5.78 -53.29 -2.00
C TYR A 552 6.81 -52.16 -1.99
N GLY A 553 7.98 -52.37 -1.38
CA GLY A 553 9.01 -51.36 -1.15
C GLY A 553 8.70 -50.43 0.03
N ALA A 554 9.74 -49.79 0.57
CA ALA A 554 9.64 -48.86 1.70
C ALA A 554 8.75 -47.63 1.44
N VAL A 555 8.58 -47.25 0.17
CA VAL A 555 7.66 -46.19 -0.27
C VAL A 555 6.40 -46.83 -0.83
N SER A 556 5.47 -47.16 0.06
CA SER A 556 4.19 -47.82 -0.23
C SER A 556 3.15 -47.45 0.82
N GLU A 557 1.89 -47.71 0.50
CA GLU A 557 0.75 -47.51 1.41
C GLU A 557 0.88 -48.38 2.66
N GLN A 558 1.21 -49.66 2.46
CA GLN A 558 1.30 -50.69 3.50
C GLN A 558 2.36 -50.33 4.55
N VAL A 559 3.53 -49.87 4.09
CA VAL A 559 4.61 -49.43 4.97
C VAL A 559 4.23 -48.15 5.71
N ALA A 560 3.60 -47.17 5.04
CA ALA A 560 3.14 -45.95 5.71
C ALA A 560 2.14 -46.24 6.83
N LEU A 561 1.12 -47.08 6.57
CA LEU A 561 0.13 -47.47 7.57
C LEU A 561 0.79 -48.14 8.79
N GLN A 562 1.70 -49.10 8.55
CA GLN A 562 2.41 -49.79 9.63
C GLN A 562 3.31 -48.84 10.43
N MET A 563 4.01 -47.90 9.78
CA MET A 563 4.80 -46.89 10.46
C MET A 563 3.95 -46.01 11.39
N ALA A 564 2.75 -45.60 10.96
CA ALA A 564 1.86 -44.77 11.75
C ALA A 564 1.32 -45.53 12.97
N SER A 565 0.86 -46.77 12.77
CA SER A 565 0.42 -47.62 13.89
C SER A 565 1.55 -48.01 14.82
N GLY A 566 2.73 -48.29 14.27
CA GLY A 566 3.93 -48.63 15.03
C GLY A 566 4.32 -47.52 15.98
N VAL A 567 4.43 -46.28 15.48
CA VAL A 567 4.87 -45.15 16.32
C VAL A 567 3.85 -44.82 17.40
N ARG A 568 2.56 -44.88 17.07
CA ARG A 568 1.48 -44.69 18.05
C ARG A 568 1.61 -45.66 19.21
N LYS A 569 1.73 -46.96 18.90
CA LYS A 569 1.84 -48.03 19.90
C LYS A 569 3.12 -47.93 20.73
N LYS A 570 4.26 -47.69 20.09
CA LYS A 570 5.58 -47.67 20.74
C LYS A 570 5.75 -46.49 21.70
N LEU A 571 5.19 -45.34 21.35
CA LEU A 571 5.27 -44.14 22.19
C LEU A 571 4.04 -43.95 23.09
N GLY A 572 3.03 -44.82 23.02
CA GLY A 572 1.81 -44.70 23.81
C GLY A 572 1.01 -43.44 23.49
N ALA A 573 1.03 -43.00 22.22
CA ALA A 573 0.25 -41.85 21.75
C ALA A 573 -1.18 -42.25 21.40
N ASP A 574 -2.08 -41.28 21.33
CA ASP A 574 -3.44 -41.49 20.80
C ASP A 574 -3.46 -41.41 19.27
N ILE A 575 -2.53 -40.63 18.69
CA ILE A 575 -2.40 -40.40 17.26
C ILE A 575 -0.98 -40.70 16.81
N GLY A 576 -0.83 -41.56 15.81
CA GLY A 576 0.43 -41.79 15.10
C GLY A 576 0.38 -41.26 13.68
N VAL A 577 1.44 -40.61 13.23
CA VAL A 577 1.54 -40.08 11.86
C VAL A 577 2.80 -40.61 11.23
N SER A 578 2.78 -40.99 9.96
CA SER A 578 3.97 -41.41 9.26
C SER A 578 4.17 -40.73 7.91
N ILE A 579 5.44 -40.61 7.50
CA ILE A 579 5.83 -40.11 6.19
C ILE A 579 6.92 -41.02 5.59
N THR A 580 6.64 -41.60 4.43
CA THR A 580 7.63 -42.31 3.60
C THR A 580 7.54 -41.87 2.14
N GLY A 581 8.67 -41.65 1.46
CA GLY A 581 8.66 -41.05 0.14
C GLY A 581 10.03 -40.89 -0.51
N ILE A 582 10.03 -40.36 -1.72
CA ILE A 582 11.23 -40.15 -2.54
C ILE A 582 11.42 -38.65 -2.73
N ALA A 583 12.25 -38.03 -1.89
CA ALA A 583 12.48 -36.58 -1.96
C ALA A 583 13.45 -36.15 -3.07
N GLY A 584 14.18 -37.06 -3.70
CA GLY A 584 15.14 -36.72 -4.76
C GLY A 584 16.50 -36.20 -4.25
N PRO A 585 17.41 -35.80 -5.16
CA PRO A 585 17.21 -35.79 -6.62
C PRO A 585 17.27 -37.21 -7.24
N GLY A 586 17.86 -38.19 -6.56
CA GLY A 586 17.88 -39.60 -6.97
C GLY A 586 16.82 -40.46 -6.27
N GLY A 587 16.83 -41.77 -6.58
CA GLY A 587 15.98 -42.77 -5.93
C GLY A 587 14.57 -42.92 -6.50
N GLY A 588 14.23 -42.19 -7.56
CA GLY A 588 12.98 -42.35 -8.30
C GLY A 588 13.07 -43.36 -9.44
N THR A 589 11.96 -44.00 -9.76
CA THR A 589 11.74 -44.82 -10.97
C THR A 589 10.53 -44.28 -11.75
N PRO A 590 10.27 -44.72 -13.00
CA PRO A 590 9.05 -44.33 -13.72
C PRO A 590 7.75 -44.65 -12.96
N GLU A 591 7.72 -45.76 -12.21
CA GLU A 591 6.57 -46.19 -11.41
C GLU A 591 6.49 -45.44 -10.07
N LYS A 592 7.65 -45.08 -9.50
CA LYS A 592 7.79 -44.38 -8.23
C LYS A 592 8.69 -43.14 -8.40
N PRO A 593 8.18 -42.06 -9.01
CA PRO A 593 9.00 -40.89 -9.32
C PRO A 593 9.44 -40.14 -8.07
N VAL A 594 10.46 -39.29 -8.23
CA VAL A 594 10.79 -38.25 -7.24
C VAL A 594 9.55 -37.39 -7.00
N GLY A 595 9.29 -37.07 -5.73
CA GLY A 595 8.06 -36.39 -5.30
C GLY A 595 6.95 -37.34 -4.85
N LEU A 596 7.05 -38.65 -5.09
CA LEU A 596 6.11 -39.62 -4.54
C LEU A 596 6.26 -39.71 -3.02
N VAL A 597 5.19 -39.40 -2.29
CA VAL A 597 5.13 -39.49 -0.83
C VAL A 597 3.84 -40.17 -0.40
N TRP A 598 3.97 -41.12 0.51
CA TRP A 598 2.86 -41.69 1.28
C TRP A 598 2.88 -41.11 2.69
N ILE A 599 1.71 -40.64 3.11
CA ILE A 599 1.50 -40.12 4.46
C ILE A 599 0.35 -40.89 5.07
N ALA A 600 0.52 -41.41 6.28
CA ALA A 600 -0.53 -42.10 7.00
C ALA A 600 -0.80 -41.47 8.36
N VAL A 601 -2.04 -41.62 8.83
CA VAL A 601 -2.46 -41.30 10.18
C VAL A 601 -3.16 -42.51 10.77
N ASP A 602 -2.78 -42.88 11.99
CA ASP A 602 -3.45 -43.86 12.83
C ASP A 602 -4.06 -43.14 14.03
N ALA A 603 -5.38 -42.98 14.02
CA ALA A 603 -6.17 -42.37 15.10
C ALA A 603 -7.38 -43.27 15.39
N TRP A 604 -8.62 -42.78 15.21
CA TRP A 604 -9.83 -43.62 15.23
C TRP A 604 -9.85 -44.63 14.08
N GLU A 605 -9.39 -44.21 12.90
CA GLU A 605 -9.18 -45.06 11.73
C GLU A 605 -7.74 -44.90 11.25
N THR A 606 -7.18 -45.98 10.69
CA THR A 606 -5.87 -45.96 10.05
C THR A 606 -6.04 -45.68 8.56
N LYS A 607 -5.54 -44.55 8.07
CA LYS A 607 -5.65 -44.16 6.66
C LYS A 607 -4.34 -43.65 6.12
N ALA A 608 -4.08 -43.92 4.85
CA ALA A 608 -2.93 -43.42 4.11
C ALA A 608 -3.40 -42.67 2.86
N ARG A 609 -2.59 -41.70 2.43
CA ARG A 609 -2.82 -40.95 1.20
C ARG A 609 -1.54 -40.81 0.40
N ARG A 610 -1.66 -41.02 -0.91
CA ARG A 610 -0.60 -40.84 -1.88
C ARG A 610 -0.56 -39.39 -2.35
N PHE A 611 0.64 -38.83 -2.39
CA PHE A 611 0.92 -37.52 -2.95
C PHE A 611 2.01 -37.61 -4.01
N HIS A 612 1.90 -36.75 -5.01
CA HIS A 612 2.99 -36.43 -5.93
C HIS A 612 3.30 -34.94 -5.74
N LEU A 613 4.36 -34.66 -4.98
CA LEU A 613 4.77 -33.32 -4.60
C LEU A 613 5.81 -32.79 -5.59
N ILE A 614 5.58 -31.59 -6.10
CA ILE A 614 6.48 -30.93 -7.05
C ILE A 614 7.44 -30.02 -6.29
N GLY A 615 8.71 -30.07 -6.67
CA GLY A 615 9.76 -29.20 -6.16
C GLY A 615 11.10 -29.90 -6.08
N ASP A 616 12.09 -29.19 -5.56
CA ASP A 616 13.37 -29.79 -5.18
C ASP A 616 13.24 -30.65 -3.91
N ARG A 617 14.36 -31.24 -3.47
CA ARG A 617 14.40 -32.08 -2.27
C ARG A 617 13.91 -31.38 -1.01
N ALA A 618 14.24 -30.10 -0.83
CA ALA A 618 13.85 -29.35 0.36
C ALA A 618 12.34 -29.03 0.31
N GLU A 619 11.84 -28.58 -0.84
CA GLU A 619 10.44 -28.27 -1.06
C GLU A 619 9.55 -29.51 -0.89
N ILE A 620 9.93 -30.66 -1.44
CA ILE A 620 9.18 -31.92 -1.28
C ILE A 620 9.06 -32.29 0.20
N ARG A 621 10.16 -32.18 0.97
CA ARG A 621 10.15 -32.47 2.41
C ARG A 621 9.23 -31.53 3.17
N GLN A 622 9.30 -30.23 2.89
CA GLN A 622 8.46 -29.23 3.56
C GLN A 622 6.97 -29.40 3.21
N ARG A 623 6.65 -29.66 1.93
CA ARG A 623 5.29 -29.96 1.47
C ARG A 623 4.76 -31.25 2.12
N ALA A 624 5.60 -32.28 2.27
CA ALA A 624 5.22 -33.53 2.94
C ALA A 624 4.89 -33.31 4.42
N ALA A 625 5.72 -32.54 5.15
CA ALA A 625 5.43 -32.19 6.54
C ALA A 625 4.13 -31.37 6.67
N GLN A 626 3.89 -30.42 5.77
CA GLN A 626 2.64 -29.65 5.74
C GLN A 626 1.42 -30.55 5.46
N ALA A 627 1.51 -31.45 4.48
CA ALA A 627 0.44 -32.38 4.14
C ALA A 627 0.14 -33.35 5.30
N ALA A 628 1.14 -33.77 6.06
CA ALA A 628 0.96 -34.59 7.25
C ALA A 628 0.17 -33.88 8.35
N LEU A 629 0.53 -32.64 8.67
CA LEU A 629 -0.25 -31.84 9.63
C LEU A 629 -1.69 -31.61 9.16
N GLU A 630 -1.90 -31.40 7.86
CA GLU A 630 -3.26 -31.24 7.31
C GLU A 630 -4.08 -32.52 7.40
N ILE A 631 -3.46 -33.69 7.17
CA ILE A 631 -4.14 -34.98 7.35
C ILE A 631 -4.55 -35.16 8.82
N VAL A 632 -3.67 -34.83 9.77
CA VAL A 632 -3.99 -34.89 11.20
C VAL A 632 -5.14 -33.94 11.54
N ARG A 633 -5.07 -32.68 11.08
CA ARG A 633 -6.13 -31.69 11.32
C ARG A 633 -7.48 -32.20 10.82
N ARG A 634 -7.53 -32.81 9.63
CA ARG A 634 -8.76 -33.40 9.08
C ARG A 634 -9.24 -34.60 9.88
N ALA A 635 -8.34 -35.48 10.32
CA ALA A 635 -8.71 -36.61 11.17
C ALA A 635 -9.38 -36.11 12.46
N LEU A 636 -8.79 -35.10 13.11
CA LEU A 636 -9.28 -34.49 14.35
C LEU A 636 -10.62 -33.74 14.23
N SER A 637 -11.06 -33.41 13.01
CA SER A 637 -12.35 -32.75 12.77
C SER A 637 -13.51 -33.73 12.55
N ASN A 638 -13.20 -35.00 12.30
CA ASN A 638 -14.20 -36.04 11.99
C ASN A 638 -14.44 -37.02 13.16
N GLY A 639 -13.72 -36.86 14.28
CA GLY A 639 -13.76 -37.76 15.44
C GLY A 639 -14.30 -37.12 16.71
#